data_AF-A0A239D2F4-F1
#
_entry.id   AF-A0A239D2F4-F1
#
_cell.length_a   1.000
_cell.length_b   1.000
_cell.length_c   1.000
_cell.angle_alpha   90.00
_cell.angle_beta   90.00
_cell.angle_gamma   90.00
#
_symmetry.space_group_name_H-M   'P 1'
#
loop_
_entity.id
_entity.type
_entity.pdbx_description
1 polymer ?
#
loop_
_entity_poly.entity_id
_entity_poly.type
_entity_poly.pdbx_seq_one_letter_code
_entity_poly.pdbx_strand_id
1 'polypeptide(L)'
;MTGFHLNLSLMTPGHFRHAWRLPHVDPLAYLDIDYFQRLARIAEDAKIDAVFLGDGPALRGEIEEAPGTGLDPLVLLGNLAAITTNLGVVITSSTTYNSPYNLARRFQTLDHVTKGRAAVNIVTTGTPAAAANFGLTEHPDRETRYRRAHEFLDVVTRLWDGWEPDAIIADKEGGRYADLSRIHQIDHGGEFFSVAGPLPVTGGPQGRPVIVQAGGSEGGLTLAGDFADVVFTVAQTQAKAVAFRDDIRRRAAAAGRHPDDVKISLGVVVLVAATEEEARRREQELHATLPIERLTAALTQNLGLPAGKFGPDDPITVGDLPGAIPSGAFSAGFGASTRALIAEGPRTPRELVQRGAGGSGHRLLVGSAEQVADDLQSWFEAGTADGFTVMPADTAIDLENFSKLVVPILQERGLFQKEYSHPTLRGRFGLSSPDQPRPVADEVPGRISAAARYGDPTATVGVVNDVLSLQLAHRSVRKFGSREVTDDELTALIAAAQSAPTSSNLQPWSVVAVRDPERKARLAALAGDQAFIEQAPLFLVWVADLGRARRLAERAGTEVAAADYLETTIIGFVDTALAAQNAVVAAESLGLGSVFVGAVRNHPEQVAAELGLPPHAVATFGLAVGTPDPTEHAGVKPRLPQGAVLHRERYDAVAADAHIVTYDERLAAYNTRFGLPGSWSNRVLDRLKGPESMVGRHRLRETLERLGLPSR
;
A
#
# COMPACT_ATOMS: atom_id res chain seq x y z
N MET A 1 3.54 -11.98 -2.81
CA MET A 1 2.95 -13.21 -3.37
C MET A 1 3.30 -13.29 -4.85
N THR A 2 3.47 -14.50 -5.41
CA THR A 2 3.78 -14.70 -6.84
C THR A 2 2.54 -14.88 -7.72
N GLY A 3 1.32 -14.85 -7.15
CA GLY A 3 0.05 -15.03 -7.84
C GLY A 3 -1.09 -14.21 -7.20
N PHE A 4 -2.32 -14.42 -7.67
CA PHE A 4 -3.51 -13.67 -7.26
C PHE A 4 -4.43 -14.46 -6.33
N HIS A 5 -5.32 -13.78 -5.61
CA HIS A 5 -6.33 -14.42 -4.78
C HIS A 5 -7.62 -14.72 -5.56
N LEU A 6 -8.35 -15.75 -5.15
CA LEU A 6 -9.65 -16.11 -5.72
C LEU A 6 -10.71 -16.15 -4.63
N ASN A 7 -11.77 -15.35 -4.80
CA ASN A 7 -12.99 -15.40 -4.01
C ASN A 7 -14.11 -15.99 -4.87
N LEU A 8 -15.14 -16.57 -4.24
CA LEU A 8 -16.29 -17.14 -4.94
C LEU A 8 -17.60 -16.55 -4.43
N SER A 9 -18.42 -16.01 -5.33
CA SER A 9 -19.78 -15.62 -4.99
C SER A 9 -20.72 -16.82 -4.98
N LEU A 10 -21.49 -17.00 -3.89
CA LEU A 10 -22.45 -18.08 -3.71
C LEU A 10 -23.88 -17.71 -4.13
N MET A 11 -24.07 -16.60 -4.85
CA MET A 11 -25.39 -16.22 -5.35
C MET A 11 -25.98 -17.35 -6.21
N THR A 12 -27.16 -17.84 -5.82
CA THR A 12 -27.80 -19.04 -6.38
C THR A 12 -29.14 -18.64 -7.02
N PRO A 13 -29.45 -19.10 -8.24
CA PRO A 13 -28.79 -20.17 -9.02
C PRO A 13 -27.52 -19.76 -9.75
N GLY A 14 -27.09 -18.50 -9.66
CA GLY A 14 -25.91 -17.97 -10.35
C GLY A 14 -26.10 -16.50 -10.68
N HIS A 15 -25.14 -15.90 -11.38
CA HIS A 15 -25.22 -14.49 -11.77
C HIS A 15 -26.16 -14.24 -12.94
N PHE A 16 -26.47 -15.29 -13.72
CA PHE A 16 -27.67 -15.33 -14.53
C PHE A 16 -28.85 -15.77 -13.66
N ARG A 17 -29.46 -14.83 -12.94
CA ARG A 17 -30.54 -15.16 -11.98
C ARG A 17 -31.72 -15.91 -12.61
N HIS A 18 -31.99 -15.70 -13.90
CA HIS A 18 -33.07 -16.37 -14.65
C HIS A 18 -32.72 -17.82 -15.06
N ALA A 19 -31.52 -18.30 -14.77
CA ALA A 19 -31.11 -19.69 -14.98
C ALA A 19 -31.98 -20.70 -14.22
N TRP A 20 -32.72 -20.27 -13.18
CA TRP A 20 -33.71 -21.11 -12.48
C TRP A 20 -34.75 -21.74 -13.42
N ARG A 21 -34.96 -21.14 -14.60
CA ARG A 21 -35.88 -21.63 -15.64
C ARG A 21 -35.32 -22.81 -16.43
N LEU A 22 -34.02 -23.10 -16.32
CA LEU A 22 -33.38 -24.19 -17.04
C LEU A 22 -33.73 -25.54 -16.40
N PRO A 23 -33.92 -26.62 -17.19
CA PRO A 23 -34.44 -27.89 -16.67
C PRO A 23 -33.60 -28.56 -15.57
N HIS A 24 -32.29 -28.29 -15.54
CA HIS A 24 -31.35 -28.91 -14.59
C HIS A 24 -31.16 -28.09 -13.30
N VAL A 25 -31.67 -26.86 -13.25
CA VAL A 25 -31.51 -25.97 -12.09
C VAL A 25 -32.68 -26.21 -11.13
N ASP A 26 -32.37 -26.50 -9.88
CA ASP A 26 -33.40 -26.54 -8.83
C ASP A 26 -33.81 -25.10 -8.46
N PRO A 27 -35.08 -24.70 -8.69
CA PRO A 27 -35.55 -23.36 -8.37
C PRO A 27 -35.52 -23.04 -6.87
N LEU A 28 -35.45 -24.05 -6.00
CA LEU A 28 -35.40 -23.90 -4.54
C LEU A 28 -33.98 -23.93 -3.97
N ALA A 29 -32.95 -24.12 -4.80
CA ALA A 29 -31.57 -24.23 -4.35
C ALA A 29 -31.08 -23.01 -3.54
N TYR A 30 -31.68 -21.83 -3.74
CA TYR A 30 -31.34 -20.61 -2.98
C TYR A 30 -31.71 -20.67 -1.49
N LEU A 31 -32.53 -21.65 -1.08
CA LEU A 31 -32.90 -21.95 0.31
C LEU A 31 -32.30 -23.27 0.83
N ASP A 32 -31.65 -24.05 -0.03
CA ASP A 32 -31.10 -25.36 0.32
C ASP A 32 -29.71 -25.22 0.95
N ILE A 33 -29.63 -25.47 2.26
CA ILE A 33 -28.37 -25.37 3.01
C ILE A 33 -27.38 -26.45 2.58
N ASP A 34 -27.85 -27.66 2.24
CA ASP A 34 -26.98 -28.76 1.80
C ASP A 34 -26.36 -28.43 0.44
N TYR A 35 -27.10 -27.71 -0.42
CA TYR A 35 -26.57 -27.16 -1.66
C TYR A 35 -25.42 -26.18 -1.38
N PHE A 36 -25.59 -25.19 -0.49
CA PHE A 36 -24.51 -24.27 -0.13
C PHE A 36 -23.30 -24.99 0.50
N GLN A 37 -23.52 -26.03 1.32
CA GLN A 37 -22.45 -26.85 1.88
C GLN A 37 -21.66 -27.57 0.79
N ARG A 38 -22.34 -28.10 -0.24
CA ARG A 38 -21.67 -28.68 -1.41
C ARG A 38 -20.81 -27.62 -2.12
N LEU A 39 -21.34 -26.43 -2.39
CA LEU A 39 -20.58 -25.36 -3.05
C LEU A 39 -19.34 -24.95 -2.24
N ALA A 40 -19.46 -24.86 -0.91
CA ALA A 40 -18.34 -24.54 -0.03
C ALA A 40 -17.24 -25.61 -0.07
N ARG A 41 -17.60 -26.90 -0.07
CA ARG A 41 -16.61 -27.99 -0.21
C ARG A 41 -15.90 -27.95 -1.56
N ILE A 42 -16.63 -27.72 -2.65
CA ILE A 42 -16.04 -27.55 -3.99
C ILE A 42 -15.05 -26.38 -4.02
N ALA A 43 -15.40 -25.26 -3.36
CA ALA A 43 -14.52 -24.11 -3.27
C ALA A 43 -13.25 -24.40 -2.45
N GLU A 44 -13.40 -25.09 -1.31
CA GLU A 44 -12.27 -25.46 -0.45
C GLU A 44 -11.32 -26.46 -1.11
N ASP A 45 -11.86 -27.48 -1.78
CA ASP A 45 -11.07 -28.48 -2.51
C ASP A 45 -10.25 -27.82 -3.64
N ALA A 46 -10.82 -26.80 -4.28
CA ALA A 46 -10.16 -25.97 -5.30
C ALA A 46 -9.24 -24.90 -4.71
N LYS A 47 -9.03 -24.86 -3.39
CA LYS A 47 -8.16 -23.92 -2.68
C LYS A 47 -8.58 -22.45 -2.81
N ILE A 48 -9.85 -22.18 -3.11
CA ILE A 48 -10.41 -20.81 -3.17
C ILE A 48 -10.23 -20.15 -1.80
N ASP A 49 -9.83 -18.88 -1.78
CA ASP A 49 -9.45 -18.15 -0.57
C ASP A 49 -10.65 -17.85 0.34
N ALA A 50 -11.77 -17.46 -0.26
CA ALA A 50 -13.02 -17.20 0.46
C ALA A 50 -14.28 -17.35 -0.39
N VAL A 51 -15.41 -17.61 0.28
CA VAL A 51 -16.75 -17.47 -0.29
C VAL A 51 -17.40 -16.17 0.16
N PHE A 52 -18.23 -15.61 -0.72
CA PHE A 52 -18.90 -14.33 -0.55
C PHE A 52 -20.40 -14.48 -0.82
N LEU A 53 -21.21 -13.80 -0.01
CA LEU A 53 -22.63 -13.63 -0.27
C LEU A 53 -23.04 -12.16 -0.10
N GLY A 54 -23.56 -11.58 -1.19
CA GLY A 54 -24.20 -10.27 -1.17
C GLY A 54 -25.50 -10.30 -0.37
N ASP A 55 -25.88 -9.16 0.21
CA ASP A 55 -27.12 -9.05 0.98
C ASP A 55 -27.79 -7.70 0.81
N GLY A 56 -29.11 -7.68 0.99
CA GLY A 56 -29.94 -6.50 0.98
C GLY A 56 -31.13 -6.73 1.92
N PRO A 57 -31.27 -5.97 3.02
CA PRO A 57 -32.25 -6.27 4.07
C PRO A 57 -33.66 -5.75 3.73
N ALA A 58 -34.11 -6.01 2.50
CA ALA A 58 -35.45 -5.70 2.01
C ALA A 58 -35.79 -6.61 0.83
N LEU A 59 -37.00 -7.17 0.84
CA LEU A 59 -37.55 -7.85 -0.31
C LEU A 59 -37.77 -6.85 -1.45
N ARG A 60 -37.32 -7.21 -2.66
CA ARG A 60 -37.54 -6.42 -3.88
C ARG A 60 -38.54 -7.11 -4.77
N GLY A 61 -39.28 -6.34 -5.57
CA GLY A 61 -40.24 -6.88 -6.55
C GLY A 61 -39.61 -7.81 -7.58
N GLU A 62 -38.30 -7.70 -7.83
CA GLU A 62 -37.54 -8.62 -8.70
C GLU A 62 -37.68 -10.10 -8.32
N ILE A 63 -38.05 -10.41 -7.07
CA ILE A 63 -38.31 -11.78 -6.60
C ILE A 63 -39.43 -12.48 -7.40
N GLU A 64 -40.33 -11.70 -8.01
CA GLU A 64 -41.39 -12.23 -8.89
C GLU A 64 -40.82 -12.96 -10.11
N GLU A 65 -39.61 -12.57 -10.56
CA GLU A 65 -39.03 -13.09 -11.81
C GLU A 65 -37.82 -13.99 -11.60
N ALA A 66 -37.06 -13.80 -10.50
CA ALA A 66 -35.91 -14.63 -10.20
C ALA A 66 -35.58 -14.63 -8.70
N PRO A 67 -35.00 -15.73 -8.18
CA PRO A 67 -34.51 -15.78 -6.80
C PRO A 67 -33.58 -14.61 -6.47
N GLY A 68 -33.79 -14.00 -5.31
CA GLY A 68 -32.95 -12.95 -4.75
C GLY A 68 -32.07 -13.45 -3.61
N THR A 69 -31.44 -12.52 -2.91
CA THR A 69 -30.78 -12.79 -1.63
C THR A 69 -31.85 -12.80 -0.53
N GLY A 70 -32.02 -13.93 0.16
CA GLY A 70 -33.06 -14.09 1.17
C GLY A 70 -32.59 -14.63 2.52
N LEU A 71 -31.57 -15.48 2.54
CA LEU A 71 -30.97 -16.00 3.77
C LEU A 71 -30.03 -14.97 4.39
N ASP A 72 -30.03 -14.89 5.72
CA ASP A 72 -29.06 -14.07 6.46
C ASP A 72 -27.64 -14.61 6.21
N PRO A 73 -26.72 -13.81 5.63
CA PRO A 73 -25.40 -14.27 5.25
C PRO A 73 -24.51 -14.60 6.45
N LEU A 74 -24.71 -13.96 7.61
CA LEU A 74 -23.94 -14.26 8.82
C LEU A 74 -24.29 -15.65 9.34
N VAL A 75 -25.58 -16.00 9.32
CA VAL A 75 -26.05 -17.33 9.74
C VAL A 75 -25.58 -18.40 8.76
N LEU A 76 -25.82 -18.19 7.46
CA LEU A 76 -25.44 -19.16 6.43
C LEU A 76 -23.93 -19.35 6.36
N LEU A 77 -23.14 -18.29 6.20
CA LEU A 77 -21.68 -18.43 6.07
C LEU A 77 -21.03 -18.87 7.39
N GLY A 78 -21.62 -18.57 8.55
CA GLY A 78 -21.22 -19.17 9.83
C GLY A 78 -21.36 -20.70 9.83
N ASN A 79 -22.47 -21.23 9.28
CA ASN A 79 -22.65 -22.68 9.09
C ASN A 79 -21.58 -23.26 8.15
N LEU A 80 -21.32 -22.61 7.01
CA LEU A 80 -20.33 -23.08 6.04
C LEU A 80 -18.91 -23.05 6.61
N ALA A 81 -18.57 -22.04 7.43
CA ALA A 81 -17.27 -21.95 8.06
C ALA A 81 -17.02 -23.09 9.07
N ALA A 82 -18.08 -23.63 9.69
CA ALA A 82 -17.98 -24.73 10.66
C ALA A 82 -17.70 -26.09 10.00
N ILE A 83 -18.06 -26.27 8.72
CA ILE A 83 -17.83 -27.51 7.97
C ILE A 83 -16.58 -27.46 7.05
N THR A 84 -15.87 -26.34 7.05
CA THR A 84 -14.64 -26.10 6.28
C THR A 84 -13.48 -25.78 7.22
N THR A 85 -12.25 -26.01 6.77
CA THR A 85 -11.04 -25.83 7.60
C THR A 85 -10.29 -24.54 7.27
N ASN A 86 -10.19 -24.19 5.99
CA ASN A 86 -9.35 -23.13 5.46
C ASN A 86 -10.14 -22.05 4.71
N LEU A 87 -11.31 -22.38 4.16
CA LEU A 87 -12.11 -21.46 3.33
C LEU A 87 -12.52 -20.19 4.10
N GLY A 88 -12.22 -19.01 3.56
CA GLY A 88 -12.66 -17.73 4.12
C GLY A 88 -14.16 -17.49 3.96
N VAL A 89 -14.74 -16.65 4.81
CA VAL A 89 -16.15 -16.22 4.70
C VAL A 89 -16.27 -14.71 4.70
N VAL A 90 -16.74 -14.16 3.57
CA VAL A 90 -16.97 -12.73 3.37
C VAL A 90 -18.47 -12.43 3.48
N ILE A 91 -18.85 -11.82 4.60
CA ILE A 91 -20.26 -11.61 4.97
C ILE A 91 -20.63 -10.15 4.74
N THR A 92 -21.63 -9.90 3.90
CA THR A 92 -22.14 -8.54 3.69
C THR A 92 -22.87 -8.03 4.93
N SER A 93 -22.58 -6.79 5.35
CA SER A 93 -23.21 -6.16 6.52
C SER A 93 -23.42 -4.67 6.30
N SER A 94 -24.67 -4.24 6.56
CA SER A 94 -25.04 -2.83 6.44
C SER A 94 -24.49 -2.02 7.60
N THR A 95 -23.74 -0.94 7.32
CA THR A 95 -23.42 0.05 8.35
C THR A 95 -24.67 0.77 8.78
N THR A 96 -25.53 1.21 7.85
CA THR A 96 -26.76 2.00 8.09
C THR A 96 -27.71 1.34 9.09
N TYR A 97 -27.88 0.01 9.02
CA TYR A 97 -28.91 -0.70 9.78
C TYR A 97 -28.37 -1.60 10.89
N ASN A 98 -27.08 -1.52 11.21
CA ASN A 98 -26.48 -2.21 12.36
C ASN A 98 -26.05 -1.24 13.46
N SER A 99 -25.87 -1.80 14.66
CA SER A 99 -25.10 -1.19 15.74
C SER A 99 -23.62 -1.55 15.57
N PRO A 100 -22.68 -0.58 15.67
CA PRO A 100 -21.26 -0.85 15.53
C PRO A 100 -20.74 -1.81 16.62
N TYR A 101 -21.23 -1.67 17.86
CA TYR A 101 -20.82 -2.56 18.97
C TYR A 101 -21.23 -4.03 18.72
N ASN A 102 -22.48 -4.24 18.28
CA ASN A 102 -22.96 -5.60 17.99
C ASN A 102 -22.22 -6.23 16.80
N LEU A 103 -21.96 -5.44 15.75
CA LEU A 103 -21.20 -5.92 14.60
C LEU A 103 -19.77 -6.28 15.00
N ALA A 104 -19.08 -5.39 15.71
CA ALA A 104 -17.70 -5.61 16.15
C ALA A 104 -17.58 -6.89 16.98
N ARG A 105 -18.48 -7.08 17.97
CA ARG A 105 -18.51 -8.31 18.78
C ARG A 105 -18.77 -9.56 17.96
N ARG A 106 -19.75 -9.54 17.04
CA ARG A 106 -20.10 -10.70 16.20
C ARG A 106 -18.92 -11.12 15.32
N PHE A 107 -18.30 -10.16 14.64
CA PHE A 107 -17.20 -10.47 13.72
C PHE A 107 -15.90 -10.85 14.43
N GLN A 108 -15.59 -10.26 15.59
CA GLN A 108 -14.44 -10.72 16.38
C GLN A 108 -14.67 -12.11 16.97
N THR A 109 -15.90 -12.41 17.40
CA THR A 109 -16.29 -13.78 17.79
C THR A 109 -16.14 -14.75 16.63
N LEU A 110 -16.64 -14.36 15.44
CA LEU A 110 -16.53 -15.18 14.25
C LEU A 110 -15.06 -15.39 13.85
N ASP A 111 -14.20 -14.41 14.09
CA ASP A 111 -12.77 -14.56 13.85
C ASP A 111 -12.15 -15.68 14.69
N HIS A 112 -12.50 -15.76 15.98
CA HIS A 112 -12.11 -16.90 16.83
C HIS A 112 -12.73 -18.22 16.36
N VAL A 113 -14.04 -18.24 16.10
CA VAL A 113 -14.77 -19.45 15.67
C VAL A 113 -14.18 -20.03 14.38
N THR A 114 -13.83 -19.16 13.44
CA THR A 114 -13.29 -19.54 12.14
C THR A 114 -11.77 -19.68 12.15
N LYS A 115 -11.09 -19.39 13.26
CA LYS A 115 -9.63 -19.37 13.37
C LYS A 115 -8.95 -18.38 12.42
N GLY A 116 -9.49 -17.17 12.32
CA GLY A 116 -8.93 -16.08 11.53
C GLY A 116 -9.33 -16.12 10.06
N ARG A 117 -10.54 -16.60 9.73
CA ARG A 117 -11.04 -16.71 8.33
C ARG A 117 -12.24 -15.81 8.04
N ALA A 118 -12.58 -14.89 8.95
CA ALA A 118 -13.73 -14.02 8.82
C ALA A 118 -13.41 -12.73 8.05
N ALA A 119 -14.34 -12.28 7.23
CA ALA A 119 -14.30 -10.97 6.58
C ALA A 119 -15.70 -10.34 6.57
N VAL A 120 -15.75 -9.02 6.72
CA VAL A 120 -16.98 -8.24 6.62
C VAL A 120 -16.97 -7.42 5.35
N ASN A 121 -17.96 -7.59 4.49
CA ASN A 121 -18.21 -6.70 3.36
C ASN A 121 -19.14 -5.56 3.78
N ILE A 122 -18.61 -4.35 3.84
CA ILE A 122 -19.28 -3.18 4.37
C ILE A 122 -20.08 -2.47 3.28
N VAL A 123 -21.39 -2.33 3.50
CA VAL A 123 -22.30 -1.64 2.59
C VAL A 123 -23.10 -0.57 3.31
N THR A 124 -23.35 0.55 2.65
CA THR A 124 -24.19 1.64 3.20
C THR A 124 -25.69 1.42 2.94
N THR A 125 -26.04 0.36 2.21
CA THR A 125 -27.39 0.05 1.70
C THR A 125 -27.93 1.13 0.74
N GLY A 126 -28.29 0.72 -0.48
CA GLY A 126 -28.79 1.64 -1.51
C GLY A 126 -30.31 1.69 -1.65
N THR A 127 -31.05 0.76 -1.04
CA THR A 127 -32.49 0.62 -1.24
C THR A 127 -33.30 1.34 -0.16
N PRO A 128 -34.22 2.25 -0.53
CA PRO A 128 -35.11 2.88 0.44
C PRO A 128 -36.08 1.92 1.14
N ALA A 129 -36.42 0.80 0.49
CA ALA A 129 -37.35 -0.19 1.02
C ALA A 129 -36.88 -0.83 2.34
N ALA A 130 -35.58 -0.75 2.66
CA ALA A 130 -35.05 -1.24 3.93
C ALA A 130 -35.44 -0.38 5.13
N ALA A 131 -35.66 0.93 4.97
CA ALA A 131 -35.80 1.86 6.09
C ALA A 131 -36.90 1.46 7.09
N ALA A 132 -38.08 1.12 6.58
CA ALA A 132 -39.23 0.74 7.40
C ALA A 132 -38.99 -0.56 8.22
N ASN A 133 -38.16 -1.48 7.71
CA ASN A 133 -37.85 -2.74 8.41
C ASN A 133 -36.98 -2.52 9.67
N PHE A 134 -36.32 -1.37 9.78
CA PHE A 134 -35.45 -1.00 10.91
C PHE A 134 -36.01 0.17 11.71
N GLY A 135 -37.31 0.46 11.58
CA GLY A 135 -37.99 1.50 12.36
C GLY A 135 -37.65 2.92 11.95
N LEU A 136 -37.07 3.13 10.76
CA LEU A 136 -36.85 4.47 10.21
C LEU A 136 -38.01 4.86 9.30
N THR A 137 -38.49 6.10 9.43
CA THR A 137 -39.53 6.67 8.56
C THR A 137 -39.01 6.94 7.16
N GLU A 138 -37.74 7.30 7.04
CA GLU A 138 -37.09 7.64 5.77
C GLU A 138 -35.73 6.96 5.65
N HIS A 139 -35.34 6.66 4.41
CA HIS A 139 -34.00 6.19 4.10
C HIS A 139 -33.04 7.38 4.14
N PRO A 140 -31.98 7.35 4.98
CA PRO A 140 -31.05 8.48 5.05
C PRO A 140 -30.43 8.75 3.68
N ASP A 141 -30.19 10.02 3.35
CA ASP A 141 -29.60 10.41 2.08
C ASP A 141 -28.17 9.86 1.93
N ARG A 142 -27.66 9.87 0.69
CA ARG A 142 -26.38 9.23 0.36
C ARG A 142 -25.20 9.82 1.14
N GLU A 143 -25.17 11.13 1.33
CA GLU A 143 -24.07 11.80 2.03
C GLU A 143 -24.08 11.43 3.51
N THR A 144 -25.25 11.49 4.15
CA THR A 144 -25.43 11.07 5.54
C THR A 144 -25.06 9.61 5.75
N ARG A 145 -25.42 8.70 4.83
CA ARG A 145 -25.03 7.29 4.93
C ARG A 145 -23.51 7.08 4.89
N TYR A 146 -22.78 7.85 4.08
CA TYR A 146 -21.31 7.73 4.02
C TYR A 146 -20.62 8.35 5.23
N ARG A 147 -21.07 9.51 5.73
CA ARG A 147 -20.56 10.09 7.00
C ARG A 147 -20.79 9.13 8.17
N ARG A 148 -21.99 8.56 8.27
CA ARG A 148 -22.33 7.55 9.28
C ARG A 148 -21.50 6.29 9.14
N ALA A 149 -21.24 5.82 7.92
CA ALA A 149 -20.43 4.63 7.69
C ALA A 149 -18.95 4.83 8.05
N HIS A 150 -18.42 6.05 7.88
CA HIS A 150 -17.06 6.40 8.31
C HIS A 150 -16.95 6.32 9.83
N GLU A 151 -17.83 7.01 10.56
CA GLU A 151 -17.87 6.94 12.03
C GLU A 151 -18.13 5.50 12.52
N PHE A 152 -18.99 4.74 11.84
CA PHE A 152 -19.25 3.34 12.18
C PHE A 152 -17.97 2.50 12.12
N LEU A 153 -17.16 2.65 11.06
CA LEU A 153 -15.93 1.89 10.90
C LEU A 153 -14.83 2.35 11.85
N ASP A 154 -14.75 3.64 12.16
CA ASP A 154 -13.87 4.15 13.22
C ASP A 154 -14.21 3.51 14.57
N VAL A 155 -15.49 3.47 14.95
CA VAL A 155 -15.94 2.79 16.19
C VAL A 155 -15.62 1.29 16.16
N VAL A 156 -15.95 0.59 15.06
CA VAL A 156 -15.73 -0.87 14.95
C VAL A 156 -14.25 -1.22 15.04
N THR A 157 -13.40 -0.49 14.34
CA THR A 157 -11.95 -0.75 14.34
C THR A 157 -11.34 -0.49 15.72
N ARG A 158 -11.69 0.62 16.39
CA ARG A 158 -11.27 0.87 17.78
C ARG A 158 -11.75 -0.18 18.77
N LEU A 159 -12.97 -0.71 18.59
CA LEU A 159 -13.47 -1.79 19.43
C LEU A 159 -12.66 -3.08 19.25
N TRP A 160 -12.27 -3.42 18.02
CA TRP A 160 -11.41 -4.58 17.75
C TRP A 160 -10.00 -4.41 18.32
N ASP A 161 -9.48 -3.18 18.27
CA ASP A 161 -8.13 -2.82 18.75
C ASP A 161 -8.10 -2.54 20.27
N GLY A 162 -9.24 -2.64 20.97
CA GLY A 162 -9.37 -2.30 22.40
C GLY A 162 -8.64 -3.26 23.35
N TRP A 163 -8.17 -4.41 22.88
CA TRP A 163 -7.31 -5.33 23.63
C TRP A 163 -5.94 -5.38 22.95
N GLU A 164 -4.88 -4.97 23.64
CA GLU A 164 -3.53 -5.09 23.08
C GLU A 164 -3.10 -6.57 22.96
N PRO A 165 -2.12 -6.86 22.09
CA PRO A 165 -1.42 -8.14 22.10
C PRO A 165 -0.93 -8.53 23.49
N ASP A 166 -1.09 -9.81 23.82
CA ASP A 166 -0.73 -10.41 25.12
C ASP A 166 -1.45 -9.82 26.34
N ALA A 167 -2.58 -9.11 26.15
CA ALA A 167 -3.45 -8.69 27.26
C ALA A 167 -4.00 -9.89 28.06
N ILE A 168 -4.13 -11.07 27.44
CA ILE A 168 -4.44 -12.33 28.13
C ILE A 168 -3.14 -12.98 28.58
N ILE A 169 -2.91 -13.03 29.89
CA ILE A 169 -1.73 -13.65 30.51
C ILE A 169 -1.97 -15.14 30.77
N ALA A 170 -3.18 -15.47 31.25
CA ALA A 170 -3.58 -16.82 31.65
C ALA A 170 -2.63 -17.51 32.66
N ASP A 171 -2.06 -16.75 33.60
CA ASP A 171 -1.18 -17.26 34.65
C ASP A 171 -1.99 -17.99 35.73
N LYS A 172 -1.91 -19.32 35.72
CA LYS A 172 -2.60 -20.20 36.68
C LYS A 172 -1.94 -20.20 38.06
N GLU A 173 -0.63 -20.00 38.15
CA GLU A 173 0.11 -20.06 39.41
C GLU A 173 -0.07 -18.76 40.20
N GLY A 174 0.07 -17.61 39.52
CA GLY A 174 -0.18 -16.29 40.10
C GLY A 174 -1.66 -15.87 40.14
N GLY A 175 -2.57 -16.65 39.56
CA GLY A 175 -4.01 -16.38 39.56
C GLY A 175 -4.43 -15.15 38.73
N ARG A 176 -3.61 -14.75 37.74
CA ARG A 176 -3.83 -13.55 36.93
C ARG A 176 -4.19 -13.92 35.49
N TYR A 177 -5.45 -13.70 35.12
CA TYR A 177 -5.93 -14.04 33.78
C TYR A 177 -5.58 -13.01 32.70
N ALA A 178 -5.65 -11.72 33.01
CA ALA A 178 -5.41 -10.64 32.05
C ALA A 178 -4.70 -9.42 32.67
N ASP A 179 -4.09 -8.60 31.82
CA ASP A 179 -3.54 -7.30 32.17
C ASP A 179 -4.54 -6.18 31.87
N LEU A 180 -5.17 -5.62 32.90
CA LEU A 180 -6.11 -4.51 32.74
C LEU A 180 -5.47 -3.24 32.18
N SER A 181 -4.15 -3.06 32.31
CA SER A 181 -3.46 -1.90 31.72
C SER A 181 -3.35 -1.96 30.19
N ARG A 182 -3.67 -3.11 29.60
CA ARG A 182 -3.65 -3.40 28.16
C ARG A 182 -5.03 -3.56 27.55
N ILE A 183 -6.08 -3.20 28.30
CA ILE A 183 -7.48 -3.30 27.87
C ILE A 183 -8.10 -1.93 28.01
N HIS A 184 -8.49 -1.36 26.87
CA HIS A 184 -8.80 0.07 26.76
C HIS A 184 -10.26 0.28 26.41
N GLN A 185 -10.90 1.20 27.14
CA GLN A 185 -12.15 1.80 26.70
C GLN A 185 -11.90 2.55 25.39
N ILE A 186 -12.93 2.66 24.54
CA ILE A 186 -12.86 3.51 23.34
C ILE A 186 -13.44 4.91 23.59
N ASP A 187 -14.34 5.04 24.59
CA ASP A 187 -15.00 6.26 25.03
C ASP A 187 -15.39 7.21 23.88
N HIS A 188 -16.00 6.65 22.84
CA HIS A 188 -16.35 7.37 21.63
C HIS A 188 -17.64 8.17 21.81
N GLY A 189 -17.59 9.45 21.47
CA GLY A 189 -18.76 10.33 21.32
C GLY A 189 -18.66 11.09 20.00
N GLY A 190 -19.43 10.67 19.00
CA GLY A 190 -19.47 11.27 17.67
C GLY A 190 -20.86 11.78 17.29
N GLU A 191 -21.04 12.05 15.99
CA GLU A 191 -22.31 12.56 15.43
C GLU A 191 -23.41 11.49 15.50
N PHE A 192 -23.05 10.24 15.19
CA PHE A 192 -24.01 9.15 15.02
C PHE A 192 -23.99 8.15 16.18
N PHE A 193 -22.87 7.99 16.87
CA PHE A 193 -22.70 6.97 17.89
C PHE A 193 -22.07 7.49 19.18
N SER A 194 -22.51 6.92 20.30
CA SER A 194 -21.84 7.03 21.59
C SER A 194 -21.62 5.64 22.14
N VAL A 195 -20.35 5.24 22.32
CA VAL A 195 -19.96 3.87 22.66
C VAL A 195 -18.76 3.89 23.62
N ALA A 196 -18.93 3.32 24.82
CA ALA A 196 -17.87 3.27 25.83
C ALA A 196 -16.79 2.21 25.53
N GLY A 197 -17.20 0.96 25.26
CA GLY A 197 -16.26 -0.16 25.15
C GLY A 197 -15.97 -0.83 26.51
N PRO A 198 -14.89 -1.64 26.62
CA PRO A 198 -14.28 -2.37 25.51
C PRO A 198 -15.21 -3.51 25.05
N LEU A 199 -14.78 -4.29 24.07
CA LEU A 199 -15.41 -5.58 23.80
C LEU A 199 -15.07 -6.60 24.90
N PRO A 200 -15.95 -7.57 25.19
CA PRO A 200 -15.63 -8.69 26.07
C PRO A 200 -14.83 -9.80 25.37
N VAL A 201 -14.52 -9.63 24.08
CA VAL A 201 -13.81 -10.60 23.24
C VAL A 201 -12.51 -9.96 22.78
N THR A 202 -11.39 -10.64 22.97
CA THR A 202 -10.06 -10.16 22.56
C THR A 202 -9.80 -10.35 21.06
N GLY A 203 -8.69 -9.80 20.55
CA GLY A 203 -8.16 -10.00 19.20
C GLY A 203 -8.24 -11.44 18.72
N GLY A 204 -8.71 -11.65 17.49
CA GLY A 204 -8.75 -12.97 16.88
C GLY A 204 -7.42 -13.37 16.23
N PRO A 205 -7.29 -14.59 15.66
CA PRO A 205 -6.02 -15.06 15.09
C PRO A 205 -5.46 -14.23 13.92
N GLN A 206 -6.25 -13.36 13.30
CA GLN A 206 -5.78 -12.39 12.30
C GLN A 206 -5.80 -10.93 12.79
N GLY A 207 -5.78 -10.74 14.12
CA GLY A 207 -5.92 -9.46 14.82
C GLY A 207 -7.37 -8.97 14.74
N ARG A 208 -7.73 -8.44 13.58
CA ARG A 208 -9.09 -7.99 13.23
C ARG A 208 -9.59 -8.64 11.94
N PRO A 209 -10.90 -8.93 11.84
CA PRO A 209 -11.55 -9.41 10.62
C PRO A 209 -11.19 -8.55 9.40
N VAL A 210 -11.05 -9.18 8.23
CA VAL A 210 -10.76 -8.46 6.97
C VAL A 210 -11.95 -7.57 6.60
N ILE A 211 -11.69 -6.31 6.28
CA ILE A 211 -12.72 -5.36 5.82
C ILE A 211 -12.75 -5.36 4.28
N VAL A 212 -13.87 -5.81 3.73
CA VAL A 212 -14.17 -5.72 2.30
C VAL A 212 -15.10 -4.53 2.06
N GLN A 213 -14.92 -3.80 0.95
CA GLN A 213 -15.76 -2.67 0.58
C GLN A 213 -16.11 -2.74 -0.92
N ALA A 214 -17.31 -2.29 -1.32
CA ALA A 214 -17.78 -2.38 -2.71
C ALA A 214 -18.46 -1.10 -3.27
N GLY A 215 -18.21 0.06 -2.67
CA GLY A 215 -18.88 1.32 -3.01
C GLY A 215 -18.10 2.13 -4.04
N GLY A 216 -18.65 2.30 -5.25
CA GLY A 216 -18.00 3.02 -6.35
C GLY A 216 -18.30 4.53 -6.48
N SER A 217 -19.02 5.14 -5.52
CA SER A 217 -19.22 6.60 -5.48
C SER A 217 -18.13 7.29 -4.67
N GLU A 218 -17.96 8.60 -4.77
CA GLU A 218 -16.87 9.33 -4.07
C GLU A 218 -16.74 9.01 -2.57
N GLY A 219 -17.84 9.08 -1.81
CA GLY A 219 -17.80 8.69 -0.38
C GLY A 219 -17.46 7.20 -0.16
N GLY A 220 -17.77 6.34 -1.13
CA GLY A 220 -17.37 4.93 -1.11
C GLY A 220 -15.89 4.73 -1.41
N LEU A 221 -15.33 5.49 -2.34
CA LEU A 221 -13.90 5.48 -2.64
C LEU A 221 -13.07 6.01 -1.47
N THR A 222 -13.56 7.05 -0.78
CA THR A 222 -12.94 7.54 0.47
C THR A 222 -12.95 6.46 1.55
N LEU A 223 -14.11 5.83 1.83
CA LEU A 223 -14.16 4.71 2.78
C LEU A 223 -13.23 3.54 2.41
N ALA A 224 -13.12 3.24 1.12
CA ALA A 224 -12.23 2.20 0.62
C ALA A 224 -10.76 2.53 0.93
N GLY A 225 -10.32 3.76 0.64
CA GLY A 225 -8.98 4.23 0.97
C GLY A 225 -8.70 4.18 2.48
N ASP A 226 -9.64 4.67 3.29
CA ASP A 226 -9.46 4.82 4.73
C ASP A 226 -9.45 3.49 5.50
N PHE A 227 -10.31 2.53 5.11
CA PHE A 227 -10.57 1.33 5.94
C PHE A 227 -10.45 -0.01 5.23
N ALA A 228 -10.65 -0.09 3.91
CA ALA A 228 -10.79 -1.40 3.26
C ALA A 228 -9.45 -2.14 3.19
N ASP A 229 -9.45 -3.41 3.59
CA ASP A 229 -8.37 -4.36 3.32
C ASP A 229 -8.51 -4.93 1.89
N VAL A 230 -9.75 -5.11 1.42
CA VAL A 230 -10.07 -5.57 0.06
C VAL A 230 -11.18 -4.69 -0.54
N VAL A 231 -11.02 -4.26 -1.78
CA VAL A 231 -12.07 -3.57 -2.53
C VAL A 231 -12.60 -4.50 -3.61
N PHE A 232 -13.85 -4.92 -3.44
CA PHE A 232 -14.59 -5.64 -4.48
C PHE A 232 -15.16 -4.65 -5.48
N THR A 233 -14.75 -4.75 -6.74
CA THR A 233 -15.12 -3.76 -7.76
C THR A 233 -15.46 -4.39 -9.11
N VAL A 234 -15.97 -3.54 -10.00
CA VAL A 234 -16.44 -3.87 -11.33
C VAL A 234 -15.73 -3.04 -12.38
N ALA A 235 -15.24 -3.71 -13.42
CA ALA A 235 -14.68 -3.06 -14.59
C ALA A 235 -14.96 -3.91 -15.84
N GLN A 236 -15.49 -3.28 -16.88
CA GLN A 236 -15.73 -3.91 -18.19
C GLN A 236 -14.48 -3.85 -19.08
N THR A 237 -13.52 -2.97 -18.78
CA THR A 237 -12.30 -2.76 -19.57
C THR A 237 -11.06 -2.74 -18.67
N GLN A 238 -9.92 -3.21 -19.18
CA GLN A 238 -8.65 -3.24 -18.42
C GLN A 238 -8.20 -1.83 -18.03
N ALA A 239 -8.29 -0.86 -18.96
CA ALA A 239 -7.92 0.52 -18.71
C ALA A 239 -8.70 1.14 -17.54
N LYS A 240 -10.00 0.87 -17.45
CA LYS A 240 -10.83 1.33 -16.32
C LYS A 240 -10.44 0.67 -15.01
N ALA A 241 -10.10 -0.62 -15.05
CA ALA A 241 -9.66 -1.37 -13.87
C ALA A 241 -8.32 -0.86 -13.33
N VAL A 242 -7.32 -0.65 -14.19
CA VAL A 242 -6.02 -0.06 -13.79
C VAL A 242 -6.23 1.32 -13.16
N ALA A 243 -6.99 2.20 -13.82
CA ALA A 243 -7.28 3.52 -13.29
C ALA A 243 -8.00 3.49 -11.93
N PHE A 244 -8.89 2.52 -11.72
CA PHE A 244 -9.57 2.33 -10.44
C PHE A 244 -8.60 1.83 -9.35
N ARG A 245 -7.74 0.86 -9.67
CA ARG A 245 -6.73 0.35 -8.75
C ARG A 245 -5.77 1.45 -8.30
N ASP A 246 -5.27 2.24 -9.24
CA ASP A 246 -4.37 3.36 -8.95
C ASP A 246 -5.04 4.44 -8.08
N ASP A 247 -6.33 4.72 -8.32
CA ASP A 247 -7.10 5.67 -7.51
C ASP A 247 -7.24 5.20 -6.05
N ILE A 248 -7.59 3.94 -5.84
CA ILE A 248 -7.72 3.36 -4.49
C ILE A 248 -6.37 3.36 -3.77
N ARG A 249 -5.29 2.96 -4.44
CA ARG A 249 -3.92 3.00 -3.88
C ARG A 249 -3.53 4.40 -3.45
N ARG A 250 -3.81 5.40 -4.29
CA ARG A 250 -3.55 6.83 -3.99
C ARG A 250 -4.37 7.32 -2.80
N ARG A 251 -5.63 6.91 -2.68
CA ARG A 251 -6.50 7.26 -1.53
C ARG A 251 -6.01 6.60 -0.24
N ALA A 252 -5.61 5.32 -0.30
CA ALA A 252 -5.00 4.65 0.84
C ALA A 252 -3.74 5.38 1.32
N ALA A 253 -2.85 5.76 0.39
CA ALA A 253 -1.66 6.56 0.70
C ALA A 253 -2.00 7.91 1.36
N ALA A 254 -3.00 8.62 0.83
CA ALA A 254 -3.47 9.90 1.38
C ALA A 254 -4.06 9.75 2.79
N ALA A 255 -4.62 8.58 3.11
CA ALA A 255 -5.12 8.22 4.44
C ALA A 255 -4.01 7.71 5.41
N GLY A 256 -2.74 7.77 5.00
CA GLY A 256 -1.61 7.30 5.81
C GLY A 256 -1.48 5.76 5.86
N ARG A 257 -2.09 5.06 4.90
CA ARG A 257 -1.98 3.60 4.75
C ARG A 257 -1.02 3.25 3.61
N HIS A 258 -0.41 2.08 3.73
CA HIS A 258 0.40 1.50 2.66
C HIS A 258 -0.48 1.18 1.43
N PRO A 259 -0.09 1.58 0.20
CA PRO A 259 -0.86 1.30 -1.02
C PRO A 259 -1.19 -0.18 -1.26
N ASP A 260 -0.25 -1.10 -0.98
CA ASP A 260 -0.50 -2.56 -1.03
C ASP A 260 -1.28 -3.15 0.15
N ASP A 261 -1.61 -2.39 1.20
CA ASP A 261 -2.52 -2.88 2.26
C ASP A 261 -4.00 -2.76 1.86
N VAL A 262 -4.28 -2.48 0.57
CA VAL A 262 -5.61 -2.56 -0.04
C VAL A 262 -5.53 -3.43 -1.29
N LYS A 263 -6.19 -4.59 -1.27
CA LYS A 263 -6.25 -5.50 -2.44
C LYS A 263 -7.46 -5.20 -3.30
N ILE A 264 -7.30 -5.21 -4.62
CA ILE A 264 -8.42 -5.11 -5.56
C ILE A 264 -8.88 -6.51 -5.96
N SER A 265 -10.15 -6.83 -5.71
CA SER A 265 -10.80 -8.05 -6.17
C SER A 265 -11.81 -7.71 -7.26
N LEU A 266 -11.50 -8.05 -8.52
CA LEU A 266 -12.40 -7.79 -9.64
C LEU A 266 -13.47 -8.87 -9.77
N GLY A 267 -14.73 -8.47 -9.86
CA GLY A 267 -15.82 -9.38 -10.15
C GLY A 267 -15.85 -9.80 -11.63
N VAL A 268 -15.77 -11.10 -11.88
CA VAL A 268 -15.89 -11.72 -13.21
C VAL A 268 -16.91 -12.84 -13.20
N VAL A 269 -17.91 -12.76 -14.10
CA VAL A 269 -18.86 -13.85 -14.31
C VAL A 269 -18.24 -14.86 -15.24
N VAL A 270 -18.23 -16.13 -14.84
CA VAL A 270 -17.64 -17.21 -15.64
C VAL A 270 -18.69 -18.20 -16.11
N LEU A 271 -18.62 -18.55 -17.39
CA LEU A 271 -19.30 -19.67 -18.00
C LEU A 271 -18.23 -20.56 -18.62
N VAL A 272 -17.99 -21.70 -17.98
CA VAL A 272 -16.88 -22.60 -18.32
C VAL A 272 -17.44 -23.90 -18.88
N ALA A 273 -16.88 -24.36 -20.00
CA ALA A 273 -17.14 -25.69 -20.53
C ALA A 273 -15.84 -26.35 -21.02
N ALA A 274 -15.92 -27.63 -21.38
CA ALA A 274 -14.77 -28.36 -21.93
C ALA A 274 -14.32 -27.83 -23.29
N THR A 275 -15.23 -27.23 -24.07
CA THR A 275 -14.93 -26.62 -25.37
C THR A 275 -15.59 -25.25 -25.50
N GLU A 276 -15.05 -24.40 -26.36
CA GLU A 276 -15.68 -23.10 -26.66
C GLU A 276 -17.09 -23.28 -27.24
N GLU A 277 -17.28 -24.25 -28.13
CA GLU A 277 -18.58 -24.51 -28.75
C GLU A 277 -19.67 -24.81 -27.70
N GLU A 278 -19.35 -25.65 -26.72
CA GLU A 278 -20.27 -25.96 -25.63
C GLU A 278 -20.53 -24.74 -24.73
N ALA A 279 -19.49 -23.95 -24.45
CA ALA A 279 -19.64 -22.71 -23.68
C ALA A 279 -20.58 -21.71 -24.39
N ARG A 280 -20.44 -21.56 -25.71
CA ARG A 280 -21.29 -20.72 -26.56
C ARG A 280 -22.73 -21.22 -26.65
N ARG A 281 -22.92 -22.54 -26.72
CA ARG A 281 -24.25 -23.16 -26.71
C ARG A 281 -24.98 -22.83 -25.39
N ARG A 282 -24.31 -23.03 -24.25
CA ARG A 282 -24.84 -22.70 -22.92
C ARG A 282 -25.07 -21.20 -22.72
N GLU A 283 -24.21 -20.35 -23.28
CA GLU A 283 -24.39 -18.89 -23.29
C GLU A 283 -25.72 -18.51 -23.97
N GLN A 284 -26.03 -19.12 -25.12
CA GLN A 284 -27.30 -18.89 -25.83
C GLN A 284 -28.50 -19.35 -25.01
N GLU A 285 -28.41 -20.49 -24.34
CA GLU A 285 -29.47 -20.99 -23.44
C GLU A 285 -29.75 -20.02 -22.29
N LEU A 286 -28.70 -19.53 -21.63
CA LEU A 286 -28.83 -18.52 -20.57
C LEU A 286 -29.40 -17.21 -21.09
N HIS A 287 -28.95 -16.74 -22.26
CA HIS A 287 -29.50 -15.55 -22.90
C HIS A 287 -30.99 -15.70 -23.23
N ALA A 288 -31.45 -16.88 -23.64
CA ALA A 288 -32.86 -17.14 -23.92
C ALA A 288 -33.75 -17.08 -22.67
N THR A 289 -33.19 -17.21 -21.46
CA THR A 289 -33.94 -17.06 -20.21
C THR A 289 -34.17 -15.60 -19.80
N LEU A 290 -33.46 -14.64 -20.40
CA LEU A 290 -33.48 -13.25 -19.97
C LEU A 290 -34.76 -12.52 -20.41
N PRO A 291 -35.44 -11.79 -19.51
CA PRO A 291 -36.51 -10.85 -19.87
C PRO A 291 -35.88 -9.57 -20.45
N ILE A 292 -35.41 -9.67 -21.69
CA ILE A 292 -34.50 -8.68 -22.28
C ILE A 292 -35.11 -7.29 -22.39
N GLU A 293 -36.40 -7.17 -22.70
CA GLU A 293 -37.11 -5.89 -22.82
C GLU A 293 -37.10 -5.14 -21.49
N ARG A 294 -37.34 -5.84 -20.37
CA ARG A 294 -37.32 -5.24 -19.04
C ARG A 294 -35.91 -4.89 -18.60
N LEU A 295 -34.93 -5.78 -18.82
CA LEU A 295 -33.54 -5.55 -18.42
C LEU A 295 -32.91 -4.38 -19.18
N THR A 296 -33.23 -4.23 -20.46
CA THR A 296 -32.77 -3.10 -21.28
C THR A 296 -33.43 -1.79 -20.89
N ALA A 297 -34.72 -1.80 -20.51
CA ALA A 297 -35.39 -0.64 -19.94
C ALA A 297 -34.74 -0.20 -18.61
N ALA A 298 -34.44 -1.15 -17.71
CA ALA A 298 -33.76 -0.86 -16.45
C ALA A 298 -32.32 -0.34 -16.67
N LEU A 299 -31.59 -0.90 -17.63
CA LEU A 299 -30.23 -0.45 -17.98
C LEU A 299 -30.24 0.99 -18.51
N THR A 300 -31.12 1.30 -19.47
CA THR A 300 -31.20 2.63 -20.09
C THR A 300 -31.62 3.68 -19.06
N GLN A 301 -32.55 3.35 -18.16
CA GLN A 301 -32.90 4.20 -17.02
C GLN A 301 -31.69 4.48 -16.12
N ASN A 302 -30.91 3.45 -15.76
CA ASN A 302 -29.70 3.62 -14.94
C ASN A 302 -28.61 4.45 -15.63
N LEU A 303 -28.57 4.47 -16.96
CA LEU A 303 -27.68 5.33 -17.74
C LEU A 303 -28.17 6.78 -17.83
N GLY A 304 -29.43 7.04 -17.47
CA GLY A 304 -30.08 8.35 -17.53
C GLY A 304 -30.68 8.67 -18.90
N LEU A 305 -30.95 7.64 -19.71
CA LEU A 305 -31.54 7.82 -21.03
C LEU A 305 -33.08 7.98 -20.92
N PRO A 306 -33.72 8.78 -21.80
CA PRO A 306 -35.17 8.95 -21.80
C PRO A 306 -35.90 7.61 -22.01
N ALA A 307 -36.94 7.37 -21.22
CA ALA A 307 -37.74 6.15 -21.31
C ALA A 307 -38.33 5.97 -22.72
N GLY A 308 -38.23 4.76 -23.28
CA GLY A 308 -38.77 4.42 -24.60
C GLY A 308 -37.99 4.98 -25.79
N LYS A 309 -36.91 5.74 -25.59
CA LYS A 309 -36.08 6.29 -26.70
C LYS A 309 -35.24 5.21 -27.40
N PHE A 310 -34.79 4.20 -26.67
CA PHE A 310 -33.95 3.11 -27.18
C PHE A 310 -34.63 1.77 -26.88
N GLY A 311 -34.92 1.01 -27.91
CA GLY A 311 -35.25 -0.41 -27.83
C GLY A 311 -34.02 -1.28 -27.61
N PRO A 312 -34.19 -2.60 -27.42
CA PRO A 312 -33.09 -3.52 -27.10
C PRO A 312 -31.94 -3.51 -28.12
N ASP A 313 -32.24 -3.24 -29.39
CA ASP A 313 -31.31 -3.35 -30.51
C ASP A 313 -30.91 -1.99 -31.11
N ASP A 314 -31.34 -0.89 -30.49
CA ASP A 314 -30.98 0.47 -30.93
C ASP A 314 -29.58 0.86 -30.43
N PRO A 315 -28.67 1.33 -31.29
CA PRO A 315 -27.31 1.68 -30.87
C PRO A 315 -27.29 2.93 -29.98
N ILE A 316 -26.58 2.82 -28.86
CA ILE A 316 -26.25 3.94 -27.96
C ILE A 316 -24.82 4.38 -28.22
N THR A 317 -24.62 5.69 -28.36
CA THR A 317 -23.30 6.31 -28.48
C THR A 317 -22.97 7.16 -27.26
N VAL A 318 -21.71 7.59 -27.15
CA VAL A 318 -21.28 8.52 -26.08
C VAL A 318 -22.08 9.82 -26.10
N GLY A 319 -22.47 10.31 -27.29
CA GLY A 319 -23.23 11.55 -27.46
C GLY A 319 -24.67 11.47 -26.92
N ASP A 320 -25.21 10.27 -26.75
CA ASP A 320 -26.55 10.07 -26.20
C ASP A 320 -26.60 10.14 -24.67
N LEU A 321 -25.45 9.92 -24.02
CA LEU A 321 -25.36 9.81 -22.57
C LEU A 321 -25.32 11.21 -21.91
N PRO A 322 -26.03 11.41 -20.79
CA PRO A 322 -25.90 12.65 -20.03
C PRO A 322 -24.48 12.77 -19.44
N GLY A 323 -24.02 14.00 -19.19
CA GLY A 323 -22.63 14.27 -18.76
C GLY A 323 -22.23 13.64 -17.41
N ALA A 324 -23.19 13.29 -16.56
CA ALA A 324 -22.97 12.59 -15.31
C ALA A 324 -23.91 11.37 -15.17
N ILE A 325 -23.52 10.42 -14.33
CA ILE A 325 -24.39 9.31 -13.94
C ILE A 325 -25.51 9.86 -13.04
N PRO A 326 -26.79 9.52 -13.30
CA PRO A 326 -27.89 9.99 -12.47
C PRO A 326 -27.69 9.66 -10.99
N SER A 327 -28.08 10.58 -10.10
CA SER A 327 -28.00 10.37 -8.65
C SER A 327 -28.86 9.18 -8.16
N GLY A 328 -29.96 8.89 -8.87
CA GLY A 328 -30.86 7.76 -8.61
C GLY A 328 -30.42 6.45 -9.27
N ALA A 329 -29.28 6.40 -9.96
CA ALA A 329 -28.77 5.15 -10.52
C ALA A 329 -28.44 4.15 -9.40
N PHE A 330 -28.69 2.86 -9.66
CA PHE A 330 -28.50 1.81 -8.67
C PHE A 330 -27.04 1.71 -8.17
N SER A 331 -26.07 1.86 -9.07
CA SER A 331 -24.64 1.81 -8.75
C SER A 331 -23.84 2.75 -9.64
N ALA A 332 -23.10 3.66 -9.02
CA ALA A 332 -22.17 4.55 -9.73
C ALA A 332 -21.03 3.76 -10.42
N GLY A 333 -20.57 2.66 -9.80
CA GLY A 333 -19.54 1.79 -10.37
C GLY A 333 -20.01 1.10 -11.66
N PHE A 334 -21.22 0.51 -11.64
CA PHE A 334 -21.81 -0.09 -12.84
C PHE A 334 -22.05 0.95 -13.92
N GLY A 335 -22.63 2.10 -13.58
CA GLY A 335 -22.83 3.19 -14.54
C GLY A 335 -21.53 3.64 -15.20
N ALA A 336 -20.46 3.83 -14.43
CA ALA A 336 -19.16 4.25 -14.95
C ALA A 336 -18.51 3.17 -15.83
N SER A 337 -18.64 1.91 -15.45
CA SER A 337 -18.10 0.77 -16.17
C SER A 337 -18.81 0.55 -17.52
N THR A 338 -20.15 0.60 -17.55
CA THR A 338 -20.93 0.52 -18.79
C THR A 338 -20.63 1.68 -19.73
N ARG A 339 -20.48 2.90 -19.20
CA ARG A 339 -20.11 4.08 -20.01
C ARG A 339 -18.72 3.95 -20.63
N ALA A 340 -17.76 3.36 -19.92
CA ALA A 340 -16.44 3.07 -20.48
C ALA A 340 -16.51 2.11 -21.68
N LEU A 341 -17.40 1.11 -21.63
CA LEU A 341 -17.61 0.19 -22.74
C LEU A 341 -18.28 0.86 -23.96
N ILE A 342 -19.21 1.79 -23.75
CA ILE A 342 -19.83 2.60 -24.82
C ILE A 342 -18.81 3.56 -25.45
N ALA A 343 -17.79 3.99 -24.69
CA ALA A 343 -16.73 4.86 -25.19
C ALA A 343 -15.79 4.17 -26.20
N GLU A 344 -15.71 2.84 -26.19
CA GLU A 344 -14.94 2.07 -27.17
C GLU A 344 -15.65 1.93 -28.52
N GLY A 345 -16.97 2.15 -28.56
CA GLY A 345 -17.78 2.10 -29.78
C GLY A 345 -19.29 1.99 -29.49
N PRO A 346 -20.17 2.25 -30.48
CA PRO A 346 -21.61 2.12 -30.31
C PRO A 346 -22.00 0.71 -29.83
N ARG A 347 -22.96 0.64 -28.88
CA ARG A 347 -23.46 -0.62 -28.30
C ARG A 347 -24.98 -0.62 -28.21
N THR A 348 -25.61 -1.77 -28.38
CA THR A 348 -27.06 -1.89 -28.12
C THR A 348 -27.34 -2.22 -26.65
N PRO A 349 -28.49 -1.83 -26.09
CA PRO A 349 -28.89 -2.27 -24.76
C PRO A 349 -28.83 -3.79 -24.56
N ARG A 350 -29.22 -4.59 -25.57
CA ARG A 350 -29.15 -6.05 -25.53
C ARG A 350 -27.72 -6.54 -25.32
N GLU A 351 -26.78 -6.03 -26.11
CA GLU A 351 -25.36 -6.37 -25.99
C GLU A 351 -24.82 -6.02 -24.60
N LEU A 352 -25.20 -4.85 -24.07
CA LEU A 352 -24.76 -4.41 -22.74
C LEU A 352 -25.33 -5.28 -21.62
N VAL A 353 -26.61 -5.68 -21.71
CA VAL A 353 -27.22 -6.61 -20.74
C VAL A 353 -26.55 -7.99 -20.79
N GLN A 354 -26.29 -8.52 -21.99
CA GLN A 354 -25.66 -9.82 -22.20
C GLN A 354 -24.21 -9.82 -21.72
N ARG A 355 -23.39 -8.83 -22.13
CA ARG A 355 -22.01 -8.64 -21.65
C ARG A 355 -21.94 -8.37 -20.14
N GLY A 356 -22.97 -7.75 -19.58
CA GLY A 356 -23.17 -7.54 -18.14
C GLY A 356 -23.76 -8.76 -17.40
N ALA A 357 -23.72 -9.96 -17.99
CA ALA A 357 -24.24 -11.20 -17.45
C ALA A 357 -25.69 -11.09 -16.95
N GLY A 358 -26.62 -10.77 -17.86
CA GLY A 358 -28.04 -10.67 -17.53
C GLY A 358 -28.40 -9.47 -16.66
N GLY A 359 -27.62 -8.39 -16.74
CA GLY A 359 -27.85 -7.15 -15.98
C GLY A 359 -27.19 -7.10 -14.60
N SER A 360 -26.36 -8.09 -14.24
CA SER A 360 -25.52 -8.03 -13.02
C SER A 360 -24.48 -6.90 -13.07
N GLY A 361 -24.11 -6.44 -14.27
CA GLY A 361 -23.17 -5.34 -14.51
C GLY A 361 -21.69 -5.76 -14.55
N HIS A 362 -21.38 -6.99 -14.12
CA HIS A 362 -20.02 -7.55 -14.16
C HIS A 362 -19.65 -8.10 -15.54
N ARG A 363 -18.36 -8.17 -15.82
CA ARG A 363 -17.84 -8.69 -17.09
C ARG A 363 -18.15 -10.18 -17.19
N LEU A 364 -18.76 -10.59 -18.30
CA LEU A 364 -18.99 -11.99 -18.64
C LEU A 364 -17.80 -12.57 -19.42
N LEU A 365 -17.31 -13.71 -18.98
CA LEU A 365 -16.25 -14.49 -19.59
C LEU A 365 -16.78 -15.90 -19.93
N VAL A 366 -16.88 -16.19 -21.23
CA VAL A 366 -17.43 -17.44 -21.78
C VAL A 366 -16.35 -18.16 -22.57
N GLY A 367 -16.07 -19.41 -22.25
CA GLY A 367 -15.13 -20.21 -23.05
C GLY A 367 -14.72 -21.54 -22.46
N SER A 368 -13.71 -22.13 -23.10
CA SER A 368 -12.94 -23.26 -22.59
C SER A 368 -12.13 -22.89 -21.34
N ALA A 369 -11.64 -23.89 -20.62
CA ALA A 369 -10.86 -23.67 -19.41
C ALA A 369 -9.58 -22.85 -19.66
N GLU A 370 -8.90 -23.10 -20.77
CA GLU A 370 -7.72 -22.36 -21.21
C GLU A 370 -8.05 -20.90 -21.50
N GLN A 371 -9.13 -20.62 -22.23
CA GLN A 371 -9.55 -19.25 -22.53
C GLN A 371 -9.89 -18.46 -21.27
N VAL A 372 -10.52 -19.12 -20.30
CA VAL A 372 -10.84 -18.49 -19.01
C VAL A 372 -9.56 -18.22 -18.21
N ALA A 373 -8.63 -19.16 -18.16
CA ALA A 373 -7.33 -18.98 -17.50
C ALA A 373 -6.48 -17.87 -18.17
N ASP A 374 -6.45 -17.84 -19.50
CA ASP A 374 -5.73 -16.84 -20.31
C ASP A 374 -6.25 -15.42 -20.05
N ASP A 375 -7.57 -15.26 -19.96
CA ASP A 375 -8.17 -13.97 -19.66
C ASP A 375 -7.83 -13.51 -18.23
N LEU A 376 -7.99 -14.37 -17.22
CA LEU A 376 -7.63 -14.01 -15.83
C LEU A 376 -6.15 -13.65 -15.71
N GLN A 377 -5.27 -14.41 -16.36
CA GLN A 377 -3.84 -14.11 -16.43
C GLN A 377 -3.57 -12.76 -17.09
N SER A 378 -4.15 -12.50 -18.27
CA SER A 378 -3.96 -11.25 -19.01
C SER A 378 -4.40 -10.04 -18.18
N TRP A 379 -5.53 -10.12 -17.50
CA TRP A 379 -6.00 -9.04 -16.63
C TRP A 379 -5.10 -8.84 -15.42
N PHE A 380 -4.61 -9.92 -14.80
CA PHE A 380 -3.66 -9.83 -13.69
C PHE A 380 -2.33 -9.20 -14.12
N GLU A 381 -1.73 -9.66 -15.21
CA GLU A 381 -0.46 -9.15 -15.76
C GLU A 381 -0.56 -7.69 -16.22
N ALA A 382 -1.73 -7.26 -16.66
CA ALA A 382 -2.02 -5.86 -16.97
C ALA A 382 -2.14 -4.95 -15.72
N GLY A 383 -1.99 -5.50 -14.51
CA GLY A 383 -2.06 -4.75 -13.26
C GLY A 383 -3.47 -4.29 -12.89
N THR A 384 -4.51 -4.99 -13.36
CA THR A 384 -5.90 -4.57 -13.15
C THR A 384 -6.44 -4.91 -11.75
N ALA A 385 -5.89 -5.94 -11.11
CA ALA A 385 -6.36 -6.46 -9.83
C ALA A 385 -5.27 -7.26 -9.10
N ASP A 386 -5.48 -7.49 -7.81
CA ASP A 386 -4.67 -8.40 -6.99
C ASP A 386 -5.36 -9.78 -6.83
N GLY A 387 -6.58 -9.91 -7.34
CA GLY A 387 -7.41 -11.12 -7.35
C GLY A 387 -8.77 -10.92 -7.99
N PHE A 388 -9.54 -12.00 -8.00
CA PHE A 388 -10.83 -12.05 -8.66
C PHE A 388 -11.90 -12.64 -7.74
N THR A 389 -13.08 -12.03 -7.74
CA THR A 389 -14.30 -12.66 -7.24
C THR A 389 -14.97 -13.35 -8.41
N VAL A 390 -14.78 -14.67 -8.47
CA VAL A 390 -15.38 -15.54 -9.47
C VAL A 390 -16.86 -15.69 -9.18
N MET A 391 -17.66 -15.49 -10.21
CA MET A 391 -19.12 -15.46 -10.12
C MET A 391 -19.66 -16.45 -11.14
N PRO A 392 -20.01 -17.69 -10.74
CA PRO A 392 -20.58 -18.66 -11.66
C PRO A 392 -21.81 -18.09 -12.37
N ALA A 393 -21.89 -18.25 -13.69
CA ALA A 393 -23.08 -17.90 -14.46
C ALA A 393 -24.26 -18.76 -13.98
N ASP A 394 -24.02 -20.06 -13.82
CA ASP A 394 -24.89 -21.06 -13.20
C ASP A 394 -24.08 -21.87 -12.15
N THR A 395 -24.44 -21.80 -10.87
CA THR A 395 -23.71 -22.47 -9.78
C THR A 395 -23.81 -23.99 -9.84
N ALA A 396 -24.80 -24.54 -10.54
CA ALA A 396 -24.95 -25.99 -10.69
C ALA A 396 -23.87 -26.59 -11.58
N ILE A 397 -23.31 -25.80 -12.51
CA ILE A 397 -22.35 -26.26 -13.52
C ILE A 397 -21.02 -25.49 -13.44
N ASP A 398 -21.06 -24.15 -13.49
CA ASP A 398 -19.87 -23.34 -13.75
C ASP A 398 -18.92 -23.27 -12.56
N LEU A 399 -19.41 -23.42 -11.33
CA LEU A 399 -18.52 -23.55 -10.17
C LEU A 399 -17.67 -24.81 -10.29
N GLU A 400 -18.30 -25.96 -10.53
CA GLU A 400 -17.60 -27.24 -10.60
C GLU A 400 -16.65 -27.27 -11.80
N ASN A 401 -17.06 -26.73 -12.95
CA ASN A 401 -16.20 -26.60 -14.12
C ASN A 401 -15.02 -25.66 -13.87
N PHE A 402 -15.24 -24.50 -13.25
CA PHE A 402 -14.15 -23.58 -12.89
C PHE A 402 -13.14 -24.26 -11.95
N SER A 403 -13.63 -24.90 -10.89
CA SER A 403 -12.81 -25.61 -9.91
C SER A 403 -12.03 -26.79 -10.52
N LYS A 404 -12.65 -27.58 -11.40
CA LYS A 404 -12.02 -28.80 -11.96
C LYS A 404 -11.18 -28.55 -13.21
N LEU A 405 -11.50 -27.53 -13.99
CA LEU A 405 -10.88 -27.31 -15.29
C LEU A 405 -9.96 -26.08 -15.30
N VAL A 406 -10.36 -24.96 -14.69
CA VAL A 406 -9.60 -23.70 -14.75
C VAL A 406 -8.54 -23.62 -13.65
N VAL A 407 -8.91 -23.92 -12.41
CA VAL A 407 -7.99 -23.83 -11.26
C VAL A 407 -6.70 -24.63 -11.46
N PRO A 408 -6.71 -25.88 -11.96
CA PRO A 408 -5.48 -26.62 -12.22
C PRO A 408 -4.54 -25.90 -13.21
N ILE A 409 -5.09 -25.28 -14.26
CA ILE A 409 -4.31 -24.50 -15.23
C ILE A 409 -3.64 -23.31 -14.54
N LEU A 410 -4.39 -22.56 -13.70
CA LEU A 410 -3.84 -21.43 -12.94
C LEU A 410 -2.74 -21.86 -11.98
N GLN A 411 -2.90 -23.03 -11.33
CA GLN A 411 -1.92 -23.62 -10.43
C GLN A 411 -0.65 -24.10 -11.16
N GLU A 412 -0.79 -24.70 -12.35
CA GLU A 412 0.34 -25.11 -13.20
C GLU A 412 1.15 -23.91 -13.67
N ARG A 413 0.47 -22.79 -13.97
CA ARG A 413 1.09 -21.52 -14.37
C ARG A 413 1.69 -20.73 -13.19
N GLY A 414 1.53 -21.21 -11.95
CA GLY A 414 2.03 -20.52 -10.75
C GLY A 414 1.25 -19.24 -10.39
N LEU A 415 0.08 -19.03 -10.99
CA LEU A 415 -0.79 -17.87 -10.77
C LEU A 415 -1.69 -18.05 -9.55
N PHE A 416 -1.94 -19.30 -9.14
CA PHE A 416 -2.79 -19.63 -8.00
C PHE A 416 -2.19 -20.72 -7.12
N GLN A 417 -2.61 -20.74 -5.85
CA GLN A 417 -2.05 -21.62 -4.84
C GLN A 417 -2.46 -23.09 -5.05
N LYS A 418 -1.50 -24.02 -4.90
CA LYS A 418 -1.76 -25.48 -4.89
C LYS A 418 -2.22 -25.99 -3.54
N GLU A 419 -1.74 -25.33 -2.48
CA GLU A 419 -2.15 -25.53 -1.10
C GLU A 419 -2.38 -24.17 -0.47
N TYR A 420 -3.20 -24.12 0.58
CA TYR A 420 -3.45 -22.88 1.30
C TYR A 420 -2.13 -22.31 1.86
N SER A 421 -1.77 -21.13 1.37
CA SER A 421 -0.49 -20.47 1.66
C SER A 421 -0.36 -19.96 3.10
N HIS A 422 -1.49 -19.74 3.77
CA HIS A 422 -1.54 -19.23 5.14
C HIS A 422 -2.83 -19.68 5.86
N PRO A 423 -2.81 -19.94 7.18
CA PRO A 423 -3.98 -20.37 7.93
C PRO A 423 -5.09 -19.31 8.01
N THR A 424 -4.71 -18.03 8.10
CA THR A 424 -5.67 -16.90 8.18
C THR A 424 -5.97 -16.28 6.82
N LEU A 425 -7.18 -15.73 6.66
CA LEU A 425 -7.60 -15.07 5.44
C LEU A 425 -6.77 -13.81 5.15
N ARG A 426 -6.49 -12.99 6.18
CA ARG A 426 -5.60 -11.83 6.07
C ARG A 426 -4.22 -12.20 5.50
N GLY A 427 -3.62 -13.27 6.01
CA GLY A 427 -2.31 -13.72 5.53
C GLY A 427 -2.35 -14.27 4.10
N ARG A 428 -3.45 -14.93 3.69
CA ARG A 428 -3.63 -15.38 2.30
C ARG A 428 -3.77 -14.22 1.32
N PHE A 429 -4.35 -13.10 1.75
CA PHE A 429 -4.35 -11.87 0.97
C PHE A 429 -3.02 -11.10 1.06
N GLY A 430 -2.03 -11.57 1.83
CA GLY A 430 -0.75 -10.88 2.02
C GLY A 430 -0.92 -9.47 2.58
N LEU A 431 -1.90 -9.30 3.46
CA LEU A 431 -2.17 -8.07 4.18
C LEU A 431 -1.36 -8.05 5.49
N SER A 432 -0.89 -6.87 5.87
CA SER A 432 -0.18 -6.67 7.14
C SER A 432 -1.09 -6.97 8.34
N SER A 433 -0.50 -7.49 9.43
CA SER A 433 -1.22 -7.69 10.70
C SER A 433 -1.59 -6.34 11.32
N PRO A 434 -2.81 -6.17 11.89
CA PRO A 434 -3.21 -4.93 12.56
C PRO A 434 -2.39 -4.62 13.83
N ASP A 435 -1.86 -5.66 14.49
CA ASP A 435 -1.10 -5.59 15.74
C ASP A 435 0.38 -5.22 15.55
N GLN A 436 0.84 -5.12 14.30
CA GLN A 436 2.10 -4.47 14.02
C GLN A 436 1.83 -2.97 13.83
N PRO A 437 2.63 -2.07 14.43
CA PRO A 437 2.51 -0.65 14.11
C PRO A 437 2.51 -0.51 12.59
N ARG A 438 1.52 0.24 12.07
CA ARG A 438 1.37 0.53 10.63
C ARG A 438 2.77 0.71 10.03
N PRO A 439 3.22 -0.19 9.13
CA PRO A 439 4.42 0.08 8.36
C PRO A 439 4.16 1.38 7.63
N VAL A 440 5.03 2.36 7.83
CA VAL A 440 4.94 3.62 7.10
C VAL A 440 5.47 3.29 5.72
N ALA A 441 4.55 2.88 4.84
CA ALA A 441 4.74 2.74 3.40
C ALA A 441 6.06 2.09 2.94
N ASP A 442 6.04 0.79 2.66
CA ASP A 442 6.37 0.38 1.30
C ASP A 442 5.27 1.02 0.41
N GLU A 443 5.47 1.72 -0.67
CA GLU A 443 6.55 1.79 -1.62
C GLU A 443 6.94 3.27 -1.75
N VAL A 444 8.07 3.65 -1.17
CA VAL A 444 9.01 4.44 -1.97
C VAL A 444 9.46 3.50 -3.10
N PRO A 445 9.38 3.88 -4.38
CA PRO A 445 9.91 3.06 -5.47
C PRO A 445 11.35 2.63 -5.16
N GLY A 446 11.56 1.31 -5.02
CA GLY A 446 12.87 0.73 -4.75
C GLY A 446 13.15 0.37 -3.29
N ARG A 447 12.41 -0.59 -2.73
CA ARG A 447 12.93 -1.39 -1.61
C ARG A 447 14.16 -2.16 -2.09
N ILE A 448 15.31 -1.53 -1.93
CA ILE A 448 16.61 -2.07 -2.29
C ILE A 448 16.96 -3.10 -1.23
N SER A 449 16.85 -4.37 -1.62
CA SER A 449 17.28 -5.49 -0.79
C SER A 449 18.73 -5.31 -0.36
N ALA A 450 19.11 -5.93 0.75
CA ALA A 450 20.53 -6.05 1.11
C ALA A 450 21.35 -6.53 -0.09
N ALA A 451 20.78 -7.42 -0.91
CA ALA A 451 21.40 -7.85 -2.15
C ALA A 451 21.70 -6.70 -3.13
N ALA A 452 20.77 -5.78 -3.35
CA ALA A 452 21.01 -4.62 -4.20
C ALA A 452 21.99 -3.61 -3.56
N ARG A 453 21.98 -3.41 -2.23
CA ARG A 453 22.97 -2.57 -1.51
C ARG A 453 24.40 -3.11 -1.63
N TYR A 454 24.59 -4.41 -1.52
CA TYR A 454 25.92 -5.03 -1.57
C TYR A 454 26.33 -5.48 -2.98
N GLY A 455 25.42 -5.40 -3.96
CA GLY A 455 25.64 -5.98 -5.29
C GLY A 455 25.85 -7.50 -5.23
N ASP A 456 25.17 -8.17 -4.29
CA ASP A 456 25.37 -9.56 -3.92
C ASP A 456 24.02 -10.27 -3.75
N PRO A 457 23.62 -11.17 -4.67
CA PRO A 457 22.31 -11.81 -4.58
C PRO A 457 22.11 -12.64 -3.29
N THR A 458 23.18 -13.00 -2.59
CA THR A 458 23.13 -13.80 -1.37
C THR A 458 23.10 -12.96 -0.09
N ALA A 459 23.34 -11.64 -0.18
CA ALA A 459 23.39 -10.80 1.00
C ALA A 459 21.99 -10.59 1.59
N THR A 460 21.85 -10.91 2.88
CA THR A 460 20.63 -10.76 3.65
C THR A 460 20.87 -9.92 4.89
N VAL A 461 19.82 -9.28 5.39
CA VAL A 461 19.79 -8.61 6.70
C VAL A 461 18.60 -9.20 7.45
N GLY A 462 18.83 -9.75 8.64
CA GLY A 462 17.83 -10.51 9.38
C GLY A 462 16.69 -9.68 9.99
N VAL A 463 16.84 -8.36 10.04
CA VAL A 463 15.83 -7.41 10.56
C VAL A 463 15.78 -6.22 9.62
N VAL A 464 14.58 -5.87 9.14
CA VAL A 464 14.36 -4.74 8.24
C VAL A 464 13.12 -3.98 8.70
N ASN A 465 13.19 -2.65 8.68
CA ASN A 465 12.06 -1.73 8.84
C ASN A 465 12.20 -0.60 7.81
N ASP A 466 11.32 0.39 7.82
CA ASP A 466 11.33 1.45 6.81
C ASP A 466 12.58 2.32 6.88
N VAL A 467 13.08 2.61 8.09
CA VAL A 467 14.33 3.35 8.28
C VAL A 467 15.52 2.56 7.71
N LEU A 468 15.60 1.26 7.98
CA LEU A 468 16.65 0.39 7.45
C LEU A 468 16.53 0.25 5.93
N SER A 469 15.32 0.15 5.39
CA SER A 469 15.08 0.08 3.94
C SER A 469 15.50 1.37 3.24
N LEU A 470 15.14 2.52 3.81
CA LEU A 470 15.58 3.83 3.34
C LEU A 470 17.11 3.93 3.37
N GLN A 471 17.73 3.50 4.47
CA GLN A 471 19.19 3.51 4.58
C GLN A 471 19.86 2.55 3.58
N LEU A 472 19.27 1.38 3.34
CA LEU A 472 19.71 0.44 2.31
C LEU A 472 19.49 0.96 0.88
N ALA A 473 18.60 1.94 0.68
CA ALA A 473 18.34 2.60 -0.59
C ALA A 473 19.13 3.92 -0.81
N HIS A 474 19.77 4.49 0.22
CA HIS A 474 20.66 5.66 0.14
C HIS A 474 21.51 5.68 -1.14
N ARG A 475 21.37 6.73 -1.94
CA ARG A 475 22.15 6.96 -3.16
C ARG A 475 22.48 8.43 -3.29
N SER A 476 23.63 8.73 -3.87
CA SER A 476 24.04 10.12 -4.10
C SER A 476 23.38 10.66 -5.36
N VAL A 477 22.46 11.60 -5.20
CA VAL A 477 21.80 12.33 -6.28
C VAL A 477 22.67 13.52 -6.67
N ARG A 478 23.01 13.63 -7.96
CA ARG A 478 23.85 14.71 -8.50
C ARG A 478 23.17 15.49 -9.63
N LYS A 479 21.92 15.17 -9.96
CA LYS A 479 21.09 15.97 -10.84
C LYS A 479 19.77 16.30 -10.15
N PHE A 480 19.46 17.59 -10.07
CA PHE A 480 18.32 18.10 -9.30
C PHE A 480 17.28 18.80 -10.19
N GLY A 481 16.00 18.60 -9.89
CA GLY A 481 14.89 19.34 -10.49
C GLY A 481 14.82 20.79 -9.99
N SER A 482 13.90 21.56 -10.58
CA SER A 482 13.73 22.99 -10.28
C SER A 482 12.84 23.28 -9.07
N ARG A 483 12.25 22.27 -8.42
CA ARG A 483 11.41 22.48 -7.22
C ARG A 483 12.28 22.96 -6.07
N GLU A 484 11.93 24.11 -5.50
CA GLU A 484 12.57 24.61 -4.28
C GLU A 484 12.32 23.68 -3.08
N VAL A 485 13.30 23.58 -2.19
CA VAL A 485 13.12 22.95 -0.87
C VAL A 485 12.47 23.99 0.04
N THR A 486 11.28 23.69 0.54
CA THR A 486 10.48 24.62 1.35
C THR A 486 11.14 24.90 2.70
N ASP A 487 10.69 25.96 3.38
CA ASP A 487 11.17 26.27 4.73
C ASP A 487 10.70 25.24 5.77
N ASP A 488 9.53 24.65 5.57
CA ASP A 488 9.04 23.55 6.41
C ASP A 488 9.89 22.28 6.23
N GLU A 489 10.23 21.93 4.97
CA GLU A 489 11.17 20.86 4.68
C GLU A 489 12.52 21.15 5.35
N LEU A 490 13.12 22.33 5.11
CA LEU A 490 14.39 22.71 5.73
C LEU A 490 14.33 22.61 7.27
N THR A 491 13.27 23.10 7.89
CA THR A 491 13.08 23.02 9.35
C THR A 491 13.00 21.57 9.83
N ALA A 492 12.31 20.70 9.10
CA ALA A 492 12.27 19.27 9.40
C ALA A 492 13.66 18.61 9.28
N LEU A 493 14.44 18.95 8.24
CA LEU A 493 15.82 18.48 8.09
C LEU A 493 16.68 18.90 9.30
N ILE A 494 16.54 20.14 9.76
CA ILE A 494 17.30 20.65 10.91
C ILE A 494 16.85 20.01 12.23
N ALA A 495 15.55 19.82 12.44
CA ALA A 495 15.03 19.13 13.62
C ALA A 495 15.55 17.69 13.73
N ALA A 496 15.59 16.96 12.60
CA ALA A 496 16.19 15.64 12.54
C ALA A 496 17.69 15.67 12.86
N ALA A 497 18.41 16.66 12.32
CA ALA A 497 19.83 16.87 12.59
C ALA A 497 20.13 17.13 14.07
N GLN A 498 19.30 17.95 14.73
CA GLN A 498 19.38 18.23 16.17
C GLN A 498 19.06 17.01 17.03
N SER A 499 18.38 16.01 16.47
CA SER A 499 18.06 14.76 17.14
C SER A 499 19.18 13.71 17.05
N ALA A 500 20.36 14.06 16.51
CA ALA A 500 21.49 13.16 16.43
C ALA A 500 22.04 12.80 17.83
N PRO A 501 22.33 11.51 18.10
CA PRO A 501 22.90 11.10 19.38
C PRO A 501 24.39 11.45 19.44
N THR A 502 24.72 12.55 20.12
CA THR A 502 26.12 13.03 20.28
C THR A 502 26.67 12.72 21.68
N SER A 503 27.96 12.41 21.77
CA SER A 503 28.65 12.26 23.06
C SER A 503 28.71 13.61 23.79
N SER A 504 28.51 13.62 25.12
CA SER A 504 28.55 14.81 25.98
C SER A 504 27.53 15.93 25.67
N ASN A 505 26.75 15.82 24.59
CA ASN A 505 25.72 16.79 24.17
C ASN A 505 26.21 18.25 24.14
N LEU A 506 27.46 18.47 23.69
CA LEU A 506 28.04 19.82 23.59
C LEU A 506 27.44 20.63 22.42
N GLN A 507 26.87 19.94 21.44
CA GLN A 507 26.31 20.50 20.21
C GLN A 507 27.23 21.54 19.52
N PRO A 508 28.53 21.22 19.28
CA PRO A 508 29.51 22.15 18.72
C PRO A 508 29.41 22.25 17.19
N TRP A 509 28.18 22.34 16.68
CA TRP A 509 27.93 22.40 15.24
C TRP A 509 26.85 23.43 14.88
N SER A 510 26.97 23.95 13.68
CA SER A 510 26.06 24.90 13.04
C SER A 510 25.89 24.51 11.57
N VAL A 511 24.87 25.03 10.90
CA VAL A 511 24.66 24.81 9.47
C VAL A 511 24.19 26.09 8.80
N VAL A 512 24.72 26.37 7.61
CA VAL A 512 24.36 27.54 6.80
C VAL A 512 23.58 27.06 5.58
N ALA A 513 22.32 27.49 5.44
CA ALA A 513 21.52 27.25 4.25
C ALA A 513 21.83 28.30 3.19
N VAL A 514 22.33 27.85 2.03
CA VAL A 514 22.65 28.70 0.89
C VAL A 514 21.69 28.40 -0.25
N ARG A 515 20.81 29.36 -0.57
CA ARG A 515 19.91 29.33 -1.73
C ARG A 515 20.29 30.33 -2.82
N ASP A 516 21.03 31.39 -2.46
CA ASP A 516 21.49 32.43 -3.38
C ASP A 516 22.33 31.83 -4.53
N PRO A 517 21.89 31.96 -5.81
CA PRO A 517 22.57 31.34 -6.94
C PRO A 517 24.02 31.81 -7.11
N GLU A 518 24.31 33.10 -6.90
CA GLU A 518 25.66 33.64 -7.05
C GLU A 518 26.60 33.08 -5.98
N ARG A 519 26.14 32.99 -4.73
CA ARG A 519 26.89 32.37 -3.64
C ARG A 519 27.10 30.88 -3.88
N LYS A 520 26.10 30.15 -4.39
CA LYS A 520 26.27 28.74 -4.78
C LYS A 520 27.34 28.59 -5.86
N ALA A 521 27.37 29.45 -6.87
CA ALA A 521 28.41 29.43 -7.92
C ALA A 521 29.81 29.68 -7.36
N ARG A 522 29.98 30.66 -6.46
CA ARG A 522 31.28 30.91 -5.80
C ARG A 522 31.71 29.72 -4.92
N LEU A 523 30.78 29.13 -4.17
CA LEU A 523 31.06 27.93 -3.37
C LEU A 523 31.36 26.71 -4.25
N ALA A 524 30.73 26.57 -5.41
CA ALA A 524 31.01 25.51 -6.37
C ALA A 524 32.43 25.63 -6.92
N ALA A 525 32.87 26.84 -7.29
CA ALA A 525 34.25 27.11 -7.73
C ALA A 525 35.27 26.72 -6.64
N LEU A 526 35.01 27.08 -5.38
CA LEU A 526 35.85 26.68 -4.24
C LEU A 526 35.79 25.17 -3.93
N ALA A 527 34.79 24.46 -4.45
CA ALA A 527 34.59 23.03 -4.26
C ALA A 527 34.94 22.20 -5.52
N GLY A 528 35.73 22.76 -6.44
CA GLY A 528 36.19 22.07 -7.65
C GLY A 528 35.14 21.99 -8.76
N ASP A 529 34.41 23.09 -8.96
CA ASP A 529 33.49 23.32 -10.08
C ASP A 529 32.41 22.25 -10.25
N GLN A 530 31.87 21.77 -9.13
CA GLN A 530 30.84 20.73 -9.13
C GLN A 530 29.46 21.32 -9.46
N ALA A 531 29.07 21.23 -10.73
CA ALA A 531 27.84 21.81 -11.28
C ALA A 531 26.55 21.51 -10.49
N PHE A 532 26.47 20.36 -9.83
CA PHE A 532 25.30 19.99 -9.05
C PHE A 532 25.10 20.86 -7.78
N ILE A 533 26.15 21.55 -7.31
CA ILE A 533 26.05 22.53 -6.22
C ILE A 533 25.24 23.73 -6.69
N GLU A 534 25.48 24.21 -7.91
CA GLU A 534 24.75 25.32 -8.52
C GLU A 534 23.31 24.91 -8.83
N GLN A 535 23.12 23.70 -9.37
CA GLN A 535 21.80 23.17 -9.73
C GLN A 535 20.89 22.93 -8.52
N ALA A 536 21.44 22.46 -7.38
CA ALA A 536 20.62 22.10 -6.23
C ALA A 536 19.85 23.31 -5.68
N PRO A 537 18.54 23.20 -5.44
CA PRO A 537 17.73 24.29 -4.88
C PRO A 537 18.19 24.71 -3.48
N LEU A 538 18.83 23.82 -2.73
CA LEU A 538 19.39 24.09 -1.41
C LEU A 538 20.80 23.50 -1.28
N PHE A 539 21.75 24.33 -0.84
CA PHE A 539 23.08 23.88 -0.45
C PHE A 539 23.32 24.16 1.03
N LEU A 540 23.42 23.11 1.85
CA LEU A 540 23.71 23.21 3.27
C LEU A 540 25.22 23.11 3.51
N VAL A 541 25.83 24.09 4.16
CA VAL A 541 27.23 24.03 4.60
C VAL A 541 27.28 23.74 6.09
N TRP A 542 27.81 22.58 6.44
CA TRP A 542 27.85 22.09 7.81
C TRP A 542 29.15 22.51 8.49
N VAL A 543 29.06 23.08 9.69
CA VAL A 543 30.13 23.82 10.35
C VAL A 543 30.38 23.24 11.73
N ALA A 544 31.63 22.90 12.03
CA ALA A 544 32.08 22.69 13.40
C ALA A 544 32.24 24.09 14.04
N ASP A 545 31.42 24.42 15.03
CA ASP A 545 31.32 25.74 15.68
C ASP A 545 31.76 25.66 17.14
N LEU A 546 33.08 25.68 17.36
CA LEU A 546 33.66 25.75 18.71
C LEU A 546 33.58 27.16 19.29
N GLY A 547 33.35 28.17 18.44
CA GLY A 547 33.14 29.55 18.84
C GLY A 547 31.96 29.70 19.80
N ARG A 548 30.92 28.86 19.67
CA ARG A 548 29.79 28.84 20.61
C ARG A 548 30.24 28.61 22.05
N ALA A 549 31.10 27.63 22.28
CA ALA A 549 31.61 27.32 23.62
C ALA A 549 32.45 28.49 24.18
N ARG A 550 33.24 29.16 23.34
CA ARG A 550 34.02 30.34 23.76
C ARG A 550 33.16 31.54 24.11
N ARG A 551 32.13 31.84 23.31
CA ARG A 551 31.16 32.89 23.62
C ARG A 551 30.42 32.60 24.94
N LEU A 552 30.15 31.33 25.25
CA LEU A 552 29.59 30.93 26.55
C LEU A 552 30.60 31.18 27.68
N ALA A 553 31.87 30.82 27.49
CA ALA A 553 32.93 31.02 28.46
C ALA A 553 33.16 32.51 28.77
N GLU A 554 33.18 33.36 27.73
CA GLU A 554 33.27 34.82 27.85
C GLU A 554 32.10 35.38 28.67
N ARG A 555 30.86 34.96 28.37
CA ARG A 555 29.67 35.38 29.12
C ARG A 555 29.69 34.93 30.58
N ALA A 556 30.27 33.77 30.85
CA ALA A 556 30.40 33.21 32.19
C ALA A 556 31.65 33.71 32.94
N GLY A 557 32.55 34.46 32.29
CA GLY A 557 33.81 34.91 32.88
C GLY A 557 34.76 33.75 33.22
N THR A 558 34.74 32.66 32.44
CA THR A 558 35.55 31.46 32.67
C THR A 558 36.42 31.12 31.46
N GLU A 559 37.44 30.29 31.66
CA GLU A 559 38.34 29.82 30.60
C GLU A 559 37.92 28.44 30.09
N VAL A 560 38.04 28.21 28.78
CA VAL A 560 37.74 26.93 28.12
C VAL A 560 38.93 26.40 27.34
N ALA A 561 40.06 26.20 28.04
CA ALA A 561 41.31 25.71 27.44
C ALA A 561 41.15 24.33 26.75
N ALA A 562 40.18 23.51 27.17
CA ALA A 562 39.86 22.24 26.52
C ALA A 562 39.52 22.41 25.03
N ALA A 563 38.90 23.55 24.65
CA ALA A 563 38.52 23.84 23.26
C ALA A 563 39.71 24.07 22.31
N ASP A 564 40.93 24.19 22.83
CA ASP A 564 42.16 24.30 22.03
C ASP A 564 42.73 22.93 21.60
N TYR A 565 42.31 21.83 22.22
CA TYR A 565 42.88 20.51 21.96
C TYR A 565 42.27 19.85 20.71
N LEU A 566 43.07 19.03 20.03
CA LEU A 566 42.64 18.29 18.84
C LEU A 566 41.36 17.48 19.10
N GLU A 567 41.20 16.92 20.29
CA GLU A 567 40.02 16.15 20.69
C GLU A 567 38.71 16.96 20.51
N THR A 568 38.66 18.21 20.96
CA THR A 568 37.44 19.03 20.81
C THR A 568 37.16 19.37 19.33
N THR A 569 38.22 19.52 18.53
CA THR A 569 38.05 19.66 17.08
C THR A 569 37.47 18.37 16.48
N ILE A 570 37.94 17.19 16.88
CA ILE A 570 37.39 15.90 16.43
C ILE A 570 35.90 15.79 16.82
N ILE A 571 35.54 16.12 18.06
CA ILE A 571 34.14 16.15 18.52
C ILE A 571 33.29 17.06 17.62
N GLY A 572 33.79 18.27 17.31
CA GLY A 572 33.17 19.19 16.36
C GLY A 572 32.82 18.55 15.03
N PHE A 573 33.78 17.84 14.42
CA PHE A 573 33.57 17.17 13.14
C PHE A 573 32.66 15.94 13.23
N VAL A 574 32.76 15.14 14.30
CA VAL A 574 31.93 13.95 14.53
C VAL A 574 30.48 14.34 14.71
N ASP A 575 30.18 15.29 15.61
CA ASP A 575 28.81 15.73 15.89
C ASP A 575 28.19 16.35 14.64
N THR A 576 28.96 17.11 13.88
CA THR A 576 28.52 17.67 12.60
C THR A 576 28.17 16.57 11.58
N ALA A 577 28.96 15.49 11.50
CA ALA A 577 28.70 14.35 10.62
C ALA A 577 27.44 13.56 11.01
N LEU A 578 27.23 13.34 12.32
CA LEU A 578 26.03 12.66 12.84
C LEU A 578 24.76 13.49 12.55
N ALA A 579 24.81 14.80 12.83
CA ALA A 579 23.71 15.71 12.54
C ALA A 579 23.37 15.74 11.05
N ALA A 580 24.38 15.85 10.19
CA ALA A 580 24.17 15.85 8.75
C ALA A 580 23.62 14.52 8.22
N GLN A 581 24.07 13.38 8.75
CA GLN A 581 23.53 12.08 8.35
C GLN A 581 22.05 11.94 8.71
N ASN A 582 21.63 12.42 9.89
CA ASN A 582 20.21 12.47 10.23
C ASN A 582 19.42 13.38 9.29
N ALA A 583 19.97 14.54 8.90
CA ALA A 583 19.33 15.41 7.90
C ALA A 583 19.18 14.73 6.54
N VAL A 584 20.14 13.90 6.13
CA VAL A 584 20.06 13.11 4.89
C VAL A 584 18.94 12.07 4.97
N VAL A 585 18.84 11.33 6.08
CA VAL A 585 17.75 10.36 6.29
C VAL A 585 16.40 11.07 6.24
N ALA A 586 16.27 12.23 6.88
CA ALA A 586 15.05 13.04 6.83
C ALA A 586 14.74 13.53 5.41
N ALA A 587 15.74 14.07 4.69
CA ALA A 587 15.58 14.53 3.32
C ALA A 587 15.04 13.41 2.40
N GLU A 588 15.65 12.22 2.48
CA GLU A 588 15.21 11.09 1.65
C GLU A 588 13.83 10.57 2.07
N SER A 589 13.47 10.62 3.35
CA SER A 589 12.11 10.28 3.80
C SER A 589 11.05 11.24 3.27
N LEU A 590 11.44 12.47 2.92
CA LEU A 590 10.59 13.48 2.29
C LEU A 590 10.64 13.43 0.74
N GLY A 591 11.31 12.43 0.17
CA GLY A 591 11.48 12.28 -1.29
C GLY A 591 12.51 13.22 -1.92
N LEU A 592 13.34 13.89 -1.12
CA LEU A 592 14.45 14.70 -1.60
C LEU A 592 15.68 13.82 -1.85
N GLY A 593 16.44 14.14 -2.89
CA GLY A 593 17.77 13.61 -3.13
C GLY A 593 18.84 14.45 -2.43
N SER A 594 19.99 13.84 -2.13
CA SER A 594 21.13 14.58 -1.60
C SER A 594 22.49 14.02 -2.01
N VAL A 595 23.54 14.84 -1.87
CA VAL A 595 24.94 14.41 -2.02
C VAL A 595 25.89 15.23 -1.14
N PHE A 596 26.75 14.53 -0.39
CA PHE A 596 27.82 15.14 0.39
C PHE A 596 28.94 15.70 -0.50
N VAL A 597 29.43 16.88 -0.12
CA VAL A 597 30.49 17.62 -0.81
C VAL A 597 31.66 17.85 0.13
N GLY A 598 32.58 16.89 0.17
CA GLY A 598 33.80 17.01 0.96
C GLY A 598 34.80 18.06 0.43
N ALA A 599 34.64 18.49 -0.82
CA ALA A 599 35.50 19.46 -1.50
C ALA A 599 35.38 20.89 -0.96
N VAL A 600 34.36 21.18 -0.14
CA VAL A 600 34.27 22.43 0.64
C VAL A 600 35.53 22.67 1.50
N ARG A 601 36.27 21.60 1.84
CA ARG A 601 37.55 21.67 2.58
C ARG A 601 38.79 21.88 1.71
N ASN A 602 38.66 22.03 0.39
CA ASN A 602 39.82 22.35 -0.46
C ASN A 602 40.34 23.76 -0.16
N HIS A 603 39.43 24.68 0.13
CA HIS A 603 39.66 26.12 0.28
C HIS A 603 38.97 26.68 1.55
N PRO A 604 39.26 26.10 2.74
CA PRO A 604 38.47 26.34 3.96
C PRO A 604 38.48 27.79 4.45
N GLU A 605 39.60 28.52 4.30
CA GLU A 605 39.68 29.95 4.65
C GLU A 605 38.82 30.82 3.73
N GLN A 606 38.82 30.54 2.42
CA GLN A 606 37.97 31.25 1.47
C GLN A 606 36.49 30.92 1.67
N VAL A 607 36.15 29.67 1.97
CA VAL A 607 34.77 29.28 2.32
C VAL A 607 34.31 29.97 3.60
N ALA A 608 35.18 30.06 4.62
CA ALA A 608 34.86 30.77 5.85
C ALA A 608 34.59 32.26 5.59
N ALA A 609 35.39 32.90 4.74
CA ALA A 609 35.18 34.28 4.33
C ALA A 609 33.87 34.47 3.53
N GLU A 610 33.59 33.60 2.55
CA GLU A 610 32.37 33.65 1.73
C GLU A 610 31.09 33.52 2.57
N LEU A 611 31.12 32.70 3.61
CA LEU A 611 29.98 32.46 4.49
C LEU A 611 29.94 33.39 5.72
N GLY A 612 30.98 34.19 5.94
CA GLY A 612 31.10 35.04 7.13
C GLY A 612 31.17 34.22 8.43
N LEU A 613 31.87 33.09 8.43
CA LEU A 613 32.00 32.25 9.62
C LEU A 613 32.79 32.99 10.71
N PRO A 614 32.36 32.91 11.99
CA PRO A 614 33.08 33.53 13.09
C PRO A 614 34.41 32.81 13.36
N PRO A 615 35.33 33.41 14.14
CA PRO A 615 36.51 32.72 14.64
C PRO A 615 36.12 31.43 15.37
N HIS A 616 37.00 30.42 15.32
CA HIS A 616 36.80 29.10 15.92
C HIS A 616 35.65 28.28 15.27
N ALA A 617 35.27 28.62 14.04
CA ALA A 617 34.31 27.85 13.24
C ALA A 617 34.90 27.45 11.88
N VAL A 618 34.62 26.24 11.42
CA VAL A 618 35.14 25.72 10.15
C VAL A 618 34.12 24.86 9.43
N ALA A 619 33.98 25.04 8.11
CA ALA A 619 33.14 24.19 7.27
C ALA A 619 33.73 22.78 7.17
N THR A 620 32.94 21.77 7.54
CA THR A 620 33.32 20.35 7.54
C THR A 620 33.04 19.71 6.19
N PHE A 621 31.86 19.96 5.61
CA PHE A 621 31.43 19.52 4.29
C PHE A 621 30.16 20.27 3.87
N GLY A 622 29.86 20.23 2.57
CA GLY A 622 28.57 20.66 2.04
C GLY A 622 27.61 19.49 1.85
N LEU A 623 26.33 19.81 1.69
CA LEU A 623 25.27 18.87 1.32
C LEU A 623 24.33 19.57 0.33
N ALA A 624 24.35 19.12 -0.92
CA ALA A 624 23.38 19.55 -1.92
C ALA A 624 22.08 18.77 -1.71
N VAL A 625 20.94 19.46 -1.71
CA VAL A 625 19.60 18.90 -1.43
C VAL A 625 18.61 19.45 -2.46
N GLY A 626 17.74 18.58 -2.97
CA GLY A 626 16.66 18.96 -3.86
C GLY A 626 15.89 17.76 -4.38
N THR A 627 14.84 17.99 -5.16
CA THR A 627 14.18 16.88 -5.87
C THR A 627 15.14 16.26 -6.88
N PRO A 628 15.27 14.92 -6.95
CA PRO A 628 16.03 14.30 -8.03
C PRO A 628 15.42 14.67 -9.38
N ASP A 629 16.25 15.06 -10.35
CA ASP A 629 15.81 15.25 -11.72
C ASP A 629 15.29 13.91 -12.29
N PRO A 630 14.23 13.87 -13.11
CA PRO A 630 13.72 12.62 -13.69
C PRO A 630 14.74 11.83 -14.52
N THR A 631 15.79 12.50 -15.01
CA THR A 631 16.91 11.89 -15.75
C THR A 631 18.11 11.55 -14.85
N GLU A 632 18.00 11.72 -13.53
CA GLU A 632 18.95 11.15 -12.58
C GLU A 632 18.79 9.63 -12.57
N HIS A 633 19.86 8.93 -12.97
CA HIS A 633 19.85 7.48 -13.11
C HIS A 633 20.86 6.78 -12.20
N ALA A 634 21.60 7.51 -11.36
CA ALA A 634 22.53 6.90 -10.41
C ALA A 634 21.80 5.87 -9.54
N GLY A 635 22.26 4.63 -9.58
CA GLY A 635 21.71 3.54 -8.76
C GLY A 635 22.32 3.50 -7.36
N VAL A 636 21.94 2.48 -6.59
CA VAL A 636 22.61 2.20 -5.32
C VAL A 636 24.01 1.63 -5.57
N LYS A 637 25.01 2.37 -5.10
CA LYS A 637 26.41 1.99 -5.21
C LYS A 637 26.74 0.86 -4.21
N PRO A 638 27.33 -0.27 -4.67
CA PRO A 638 27.78 -1.35 -3.80
C PRO A 638 28.71 -0.89 -2.68
N ARG A 639 28.53 -1.44 -1.48
CA ARG A 639 29.41 -1.25 -0.31
C ARG A 639 30.18 -2.52 0.01
N LEU A 640 31.27 -2.38 0.78
CA LEU A 640 31.96 -3.52 1.38
C LEU A 640 30.93 -4.40 2.10
N PRO A 641 31.02 -5.74 1.99
CA PRO A 641 30.10 -6.64 2.67
C PRO A 641 30.28 -6.55 4.19
N GLN A 642 29.27 -6.95 4.97
CA GLN A 642 29.31 -6.88 6.43
C GLN A 642 30.51 -7.61 7.03
N GLY A 643 30.91 -8.76 6.48
CA GLY A 643 32.08 -9.52 6.93
C GLY A 643 33.41 -8.75 6.82
N ALA A 644 33.48 -7.71 5.97
CA ALA A 644 34.65 -6.85 5.85
C ALA A 644 34.70 -5.72 6.89
N VAL A 645 33.62 -5.48 7.64
CA VAL A 645 33.47 -4.30 8.52
C VAL A 645 33.10 -4.70 9.95
N LEU A 646 32.29 -5.74 10.12
CA LEU A 646 31.85 -6.24 11.42
C LEU A 646 32.86 -7.25 11.97
N HIS A 647 33.55 -6.87 13.03
CA HIS A 647 34.43 -7.75 13.80
C HIS A 647 33.75 -8.16 15.11
N ARG A 648 34.00 -9.38 15.59
CA ARG A 648 33.41 -9.90 16.84
C ARG A 648 34.51 -10.07 17.88
N GLU A 649 34.34 -9.43 19.03
CA GLU A 649 35.27 -9.38 20.17
C GLU A 649 36.64 -8.74 19.88
N ARG A 650 37.26 -9.05 18.74
CA ARG A 650 38.57 -8.57 18.33
C ARG A 650 38.59 -8.22 16.85
N TYR A 651 39.40 -7.23 16.50
CA TYR A 651 39.67 -6.85 15.13
C TYR A 651 40.43 -7.96 14.41
N ASP A 652 39.96 -8.34 13.22
CA ASP A 652 40.56 -9.37 12.37
C ASP A 652 40.74 -8.81 10.95
N ALA A 653 41.94 -8.27 10.70
CA ALA A 653 42.29 -7.67 9.42
C ALA A 653 42.29 -8.69 8.28
N VAL A 654 42.77 -9.92 8.56
CA VAL A 654 42.92 -10.96 7.54
C VAL A 654 41.55 -11.42 7.04
N ALA A 655 40.60 -11.64 7.96
CA ALA A 655 39.23 -11.99 7.60
C ALA A 655 38.53 -10.85 6.84
N ALA A 656 38.74 -9.60 7.25
CA ALA A 656 38.14 -8.45 6.56
C ALA A 656 38.70 -8.28 5.14
N ASP A 657 40.02 -8.34 4.97
CA ASP A 657 40.69 -8.12 3.70
C ASP A 657 40.36 -9.22 2.66
N ALA A 658 40.03 -10.43 3.12
CA ALA A 658 39.61 -11.53 2.25
C ALA A 658 38.37 -11.18 1.38
N HIS A 659 37.55 -10.20 1.80
CA HIS A 659 36.38 -9.75 1.05
C HIS A 659 36.68 -8.70 -0.03
N ILE A 660 37.88 -8.09 -0.05
CA ILE A 660 38.22 -6.97 -0.94
C ILE A 660 38.16 -7.37 -2.41
N VAL A 661 38.67 -8.55 -2.77
CA VAL A 661 38.71 -9.03 -4.16
C VAL A 661 37.31 -9.07 -4.77
N THR A 662 36.35 -9.70 -4.08
CA THR A 662 34.96 -9.79 -4.54
C THR A 662 34.28 -8.41 -4.55
N TYR A 663 34.61 -7.53 -3.61
CA TYR A 663 34.07 -6.17 -3.62
C TYR A 663 34.56 -5.34 -4.80
N ASP A 664 35.84 -5.49 -5.18
CA ASP A 664 36.43 -4.82 -6.34
C ASP A 664 35.71 -5.20 -7.63
N GLU A 665 35.38 -6.49 -7.82
CA GLU A 665 34.59 -6.97 -8.95
C GLU A 665 33.20 -6.33 -8.99
N ARG A 666 32.48 -6.36 -7.86
CA ARG A 666 31.11 -5.80 -7.75
C ARG A 666 31.09 -4.30 -8.03
N LEU A 667 32.05 -3.56 -7.47
CA LEU A 667 32.11 -2.13 -7.67
C LEU A 667 32.55 -1.77 -9.09
N ALA A 668 33.51 -2.50 -9.68
CA ALA A 668 33.92 -2.30 -11.07
C ALA A 668 32.75 -2.55 -12.05
N ALA A 669 31.94 -3.58 -11.81
CA ALA A 669 30.74 -3.86 -12.58
C ALA A 669 29.71 -2.71 -12.48
N TYR A 670 29.47 -2.20 -11.26
CA TYR A 670 28.63 -1.01 -11.07
C TYR A 670 29.18 0.20 -11.84
N ASN A 671 30.47 0.51 -11.68
CA ASN A 671 31.08 1.68 -12.32
C ASN A 671 30.97 1.61 -13.84
N THR A 672 31.20 0.43 -14.43
CA THR A 672 31.09 0.20 -15.88
C THR A 672 29.69 0.53 -16.41
N ARG A 673 28.63 0.17 -15.68
CA ARG A 673 27.23 0.51 -16.04
C ARG A 673 26.98 2.02 -16.12
N PHE A 674 27.75 2.81 -15.38
CA PHE A 674 27.68 4.26 -15.35
C PHE A 674 28.84 4.93 -16.12
N GLY A 675 29.55 4.19 -16.98
CA GLY A 675 30.63 4.72 -17.82
C GLY A 675 31.89 5.15 -17.04
N LEU A 676 32.06 4.68 -15.79
CA LEU A 676 33.20 5.00 -14.95
C LEU A 676 34.18 3.81 -14.90
N PRO A 677 35.51 4.05 -14.97
CA PRO A 677 36.49 2.99 -14.81
C PRO A 677 36.85 2.72 -13.32
N GLY A 678 37.55 1.61 -13.12
CA GLY A 678 38.28 1.29 -11.89
C GLY A 678 37.49 0.55 -10.81
N SER A 679 38.24 -0.11 -9.92
CA SER A 679 37.74 -0.82 -8.74
C SER A 679 37.73 0.07 -7.49
N TRP A 680 37.39 -0.49 -6.32
CA TRP A 680 37.50 0.23 -5.06
C TRP A 680 38.96 0.44 -4.66
N SER A 681 39.77 -0.61 -4.73
CA SER A 681 41.18 -0.58 -4.34
C SER A 681 41.97 0.48 -5.11
N ASN A 682 41.80 0.54 -6.44
CA ASN A 682 42.47 1.54 -7.27
C ASN A 682 42.10 2.96 -6.82
N ARG A 683 40.81 3.23 -6.54
CA ARG A 683 40.36 4.55 -6.09
C ARG A 683 40.89 4.92 -4.71
N VAL A 684 40.99 3.96 -3.79
CA VAL A 684 41.57 4.21 -2.45
C VAL A 684 43.05 4.53 -2.58
N LEU A 685 43.80 3.71 -3.32
CA LEU A 685 45.24 3.91 -3.53
C LEU A 685 45.53 5.23 -4.24
N ASP A 686 44.78 5.57 -5.30
CA ASP A 686 44.96 6.84 -6.02
C ASP A 686 44.65 8.06 -5.14
N ARG A 687 43.59 7.98 -4.31
CA ARG A 687 43.22 9.09 -3.41
C ARG A 687 44.16 9.26 -2.23
N LEU A 688 44.88 8.21 -1.83
CA LEU A 688 45.79 8.22 -0.70
C LEU A 688 47.27 8.15 -1.11
N LYS A 689 47.58 8.29 -2.40
CA LYS A 689 48.92 8.14 -2.96
C LYS A 689 49.93 9.16 -2.42
N GLY A 690 49.51 10.40 -2.24
CA GLY A 690 50.40 11.50 -1.84
C GLY A 690 49.66 12.83 -1.61
N PRO A 691 50.33 13.87 -1.09
CA PRO A 691 49.72 15.16 -0.78
C PRO A 691 48.98 15.84 -1.95
N GLU A 692 49.42 15.57 -3.18
CA GLU A 692 48.85 16.08 -4.43
C GLU A 692 47.41 15.59 -4.68
N SER A 693 47.06 14.38 -4.20
CA SER A 693 45.70 13.83 -4.34
C SER A 693 44.69 14.49 -3.39
N MET A 694 45.18 15.26 -2.41
CA MET A 694 44.36 15.85 -1.34
C MET A 694 43.91 17.29 -1.62
N VAL A 695 44.34 17.91 -2.73
CA VAL A 695 43.88 19.25 -3.19
C VAL A 695 43.94 20.27 -2.04
N GLY A 696 45.13 20.44 -1.45
CA GLY A 696 45.39 21.38 -0.34
C GLY A 696 45.05 20.87 1.07
N ARG A 697 44.25 19.80 1.21
CA ARG A 697 43.82 19.29 2.53
C ARG A 697 44.94 18.67 3.37
N HIS A 698 46.10 18.37 2.78
CA HIS A 698 47.29 17.96 3.55
C HIS A 698 47.77 19.07 4.50
N ARG A 699 47.36 20.33 4.30
CA ARG A 699 47.67 21.49 5.18
C ARG A 699 46.56 21.82 6.18
N LEU A 700 45.56 20.95 6.34
CA LEU A 700 44.37 21.25 7.13
C LEU A 700 44.69 21.65 8.58
N ARG A 701 45.72 21.07 9.20
CA ARG A 701 46.17 21.46 10.55
C ARG A 701 46.52 22.93 10.64
N GLU A 702 47.40 23.42 9.76
CA GLU A 702 47.82 24.82 9.72
C GLU A 702 46.63 25.76 9.46
N THR A 703 45.68 25.32 8.64
CA THR A 703 44.47 26.09 8.37
C THR A 703 43.54 26.13 9.59
N LEU A 704 43.35 25.02 10.28
CA LEU A 704 42.56 24.97 11.51
C LEU A 704 43.15 25.92 12.55
N GLU A 705 44.48 25.93 12.73
CA GLU A 705 45.17 26.91 13.58
C GLU A 705 44.84 28.36 13.19
N ARG A 706 44.93 28.72 11.90
CA ARG A 706 44.58 30.07 11.42
C ARG A 706 43.11 30.44 11.62
N LEU A 707 42.21 29.46 11.56
CA LEU A 707 40.78 29.64 11.84
C LEU A 707 40.46 29.66 13.35
N GLY A 708 41.48 29.55 14.22
CA GLY A 708 41.33 29.59 15.67
C GLY A 708 41.07 28.22 16.32
N LEU A 709 41.28 27.11 15.60
CA LEU A 709 41.20 25.75 16.12
C LEU A 709 42.61 25.14 16.17
N PRO A 710 43.48 25.57 17.11
CA PRO A 710 44.89 25.22 17.09
C PRO A 710 45.17 23.72 17.19
N SER A 711 44.20 22.93 17.69
CA SER A 711 44.29 21.47 17.74
C SER A 711 45.60 21.01 18.40
N ARG A 712 45.88 21.61 19.57
CA ARG A 712 47.08 21.39 20.40
C ARG A 712 47.28 19.93 20.76
#